data_AF-A0A9W4N4H2-F1
#
_entry.id   AF-A0A9W4N4H2-F1
#
_cell.length_a   1.000
_cell.length_b   1.000
_cell.length_c   1.000
_cell.angle_alpha   90.00
_cell.angle_beta   90.00
_cell.angle_gamma   90.00
#
_symmetry.space_group_name_H-M   'P 1'
#
loop_
_entity.id
_entity.type
_entity.pdbx_description
1 polymer ?
#
loop_
_entity_poly.entity_id
_entity_poly.type
_entity_poly.pdbx_seq_one_letter_code
_entity_poly.pdbx_strand_id
1 'polypeptide(L)'
;MLNRPPKVLLTALATLQAHHLTEESRVLEFISEVQAKMTPRIAANFARPTKEDLLYQTEYEHGVCDTCNDCDQFKPTSRASREHEEPVIHYGLIASANQVVKDGRRRDQLARDLGVLCVEMEAAGLMNDFPCLVVRGICDYADSHKNKEWQGYAAMVAAAYAKELVLVAPIHQIQSTPTARDTLADPVHRFNIPLDLNAVPLISNFVGRQGELDNLWQFLQPEDSPSRKVAVLYGLGGMGKTQLAVRFARDHQNDFTAIFWLSGKDRESLVQSLGVALSRLPGQASSNEASIDTDVEQQARYMLRWLAFDGNSRWLIIFDNVDHYSPFHGAESDGYDIGEFFPNADHGSILITSRLQRLSELGEPFPVRRLESQSSIELLLQSSGFLASNTTSNFDNNPDTLTLANRLGGLPLAIVIAGAFMRETGTSITEYLQYYQKSWSELQLQSNPGRQYQQGNILQTWMISYLEIQKRDPSAADLLLLLAHFDNRDIWYELVECVRHSSNIPNWLNKVTSSGLAFKIGLKSLIGFSLLESKQQEGSYAMHPVVQDWCLHVTNESKVLDRMQFHELALISVGFSVPSDIHWDHAKLQQRLLPHADHVRYFGWSHDGIELLRALHCLGNLYLYQKKLKKAEKMYQRALAGHEKALGPDHTSTLDNHGRHKEAEEHQVQGMGNVKRTSTLDHPHPPPDTDFLPLHSVRSEDVIIPLPGMQASSCSSTALYLISDSLPANISILELRITSHDQGLCDDPSKGS
;
A
#
# COMPACT_ATOMS: atom_id res chain seq x y z
N MET A 1 -22.47 0.47 -6.05
CA MET A 1 -23.00 1.58 -6.88
C MET A 1 -23.69 0.94 -8.07
N LEU A 2 -24.95 1.28 -8.34
CA LEU A 2 -25.68 0.78 -9.51
C LEU A 2 -25.15 1.44 -10.80
N ASN A 3 -25.32 0.79 -11.96
CA ASN A 3 -24.91 1.40 -13.23
C ASN A 3 -25.67 2.70 -13.47
N ARG A 4 -24.98 3.74 -13.93
CA ARG A 4 -25.62 5.02 -14.25
C ARG A 4 -26.52 4.88 -15.49
N PRO A 5 -27.67 5.58 -15.57
CA PRO A 5 -28.48 5.60 -16.78
C PRO A 5 -27.70 6.09 -18.01
N PRO A 6 -27.99 5.59 -19.23
CA PRO A 6 -27.36 6.04 -20.46
C PRO A 6 -27.44 7.56 -20.65
N LYS A 7 -26.36 8.17 -21.15
CA LYS A 7 -26.29 9.61 -21.41
C LYS A 7 -27.39 10.12 -22.34
N VAL A 8 -27.80 9.30 -23.32
CA VAL A 8 -28.92 9.62 -24.23
C VAL A 8 -30.23 9.80 -23.46
N LEU A 9 -30.50 8.97 -22.45
CA LEU A 9 -31.71 9.07 -21.62
C LEU A 9 -31.63 10.23 -20.64
N LEU A 10 -30.45 10.52 -20.07
CA LEU A 10 -30.25 11.69 -19.22
C LEU A 10 -30.41 13.00 -19.99
N THR A 11 -29.94 13.04 -21.25
CA THR A 11 -30.11 14.21 -22.13
C THR A 11 -31.58 14.40 -22.51
N ALA A 12 -32.26 13.31 -22.90
CA ALA A 12 -33.69 13.34 -23.19
C ALA A 12 -34.52 13.82 -21.98
N LEU A 13 -34.15 13.35 -20.78
CA LEU A 13 -34.80 13.73 -19.54
C LEU A 13 -34.62 15.23 -19.23
N ALA A 14 -33.39 15.75 -19.35
CA ALA A 14 -33.12 17.17 -19.12
C ALA A 14 -33.90 18.06 -20.11
N THR A 15 -33.98 17.65 -21.38
CA THR A 15 -34.82 18.32 -22.38
C THR A 15 -36.29 18.29 -22.00
N LEU A 16 -36.80 17.12 -21.59
CA LEU A 16 -38.21 16.98 -21.21
C LEU A 16 -38.56 17.81 -19.97
N GLN A 17 -37.66 17.85 -18.97
CA GLN A 17 -37.82 18.70 -17.79
C GLN A 17 -37.88 20.18 -18.17
N ALA A 18 -37.04 20.62 -19.11
CA ALA A 18 -37.10 21.99 -19.62
C ALA A 18 -38.43 22.27 -20.33
N HIS A 19 -38.95 21.33 -21.12
CA HIS A 19 -40.24 21.48 -21.80
C HIS A 19 -41.39 21.58 -20.79
N HIS A 20 -41.43 20.75 -19.75
CA HIS A 20 -42.47 20.81 -18.71
C HIS A 20 -42.45 22.10 -17.88
N LEU A 21 -41.38 22.91 -17.94
CA LEU A 21 -41.34 24.24 -17.33
C LEU A 21 -41.96 25.32 -18.23
N THR A 22 -42.10 25.07 -19.53
CA THR A 22 -42.51 26.06 -20.54
C THR A 22 -43.80 25.68 -21.27
N GLU A 23 -44.16 24.40 -21.31
CA GLU A 23 -45.28 23.81 -22.06
C GLU A 23 -46.00 22.76 -21.19
N GLU A 24 -47.26 22.46 -21.54
CA GLU A 24 -48.04 21.38 -20.88
C GLU A 24 -47.56 19.99 -21.32
N SER A 25 -47.59 19.02 -20.39
CA SER A 25 -47.22 17.64 -20.68
C SER A 25 -48.21 16.95 -21.62
N ARG A 26 -47.69 16.16 -22.56
CA ARG A 26 -48.47 15.38 -23.53
C ARG A 26 -48.92 14.02 -22.99
N VAL A 27 -48.69 13.73 -21.70
CA VAL A 27 -49.13 12.48 -21.07
C VAL A 27 -50.63 12.24 -21.25
N LEU A 28 -51.48 13.26 -21.05
CA LEU A 28 -52.93 13.12 -21.18
C LEU A 28 -53.39 12.88 -22.63
N GLU A 29 -52.74 13.54 -23.59
CA GLU A 29 -52.92 13.30 -25.02
C GLU A 29 -52.64 11.82 -25.33
N PHE A 30 -51.51 11.29 -24.86
CA PHE A 30 -51.13 9.89 -25.08
C PHE A 30 -52.03 8.89 -24.37
N ILE A 31 -52.51 9.19 -23.15
CA ILE A 31 -53.49 8.34 -22.46
C ILE A 31 -54.77 8.25 -23.29
N SER A 32 -55.27 9.38 -23.80
CA SER A 32 -56.48 9.45 -24.61
C SER A 32 -56.32 8.71 -25.95
N GLU A 33 -55.17 8.84 -26.61
CA GLU A 33 -54.84 8.06 -27.82
C GLU A 33 -54.85 6.55 -27.58
N VAL A 34 -54.29 6.11 -26.46
CA VAL A 34 -54.22 4.67 -26.12
C VAL A 34 -55.62 4.15 -25.77
N GLN A 35 -56.40 4.89 -24.98
CA GLN A 35 -57.76 4.51 -24.63
C GLN A 35 -58.68 4.41 -25.87
N ALA A 36 -58.53 5.31 -26.84
CA ALA A 36 -59.30 5.28 -28.09
C ALA A 36 -58.99 4.05 -28.96
N LYS A 37 -57.79 3.47 -28.83
CA LYS A 37 -57.36 2.28 -29.60
C LYS A 37 -57.68 0.97 -28.88
N MET A 38 -58.04 1.01 -27.60
CA MET A 38 -58.34 -0.17 -26.79
C MET A 38 -59.81 -0.57 -26.89
N THR A 39 -60.09 -1.86 -26.69
CA THR A 39 -61.48 -2.31 -26.51
C THR A 39 -62.03 -1.74 -25.20
N PRO A 40 -63.35 -1.45 -25.10
CA PRO A 40 -63.94 -0.86 -23.90
C PRO A 40 -63.65 -1.64 -22.61
N ARG A 41 -63.55 -2.97 -22.70
CA ARG A 41 -63.23 -3.85 -21.57
C ARG A 41 -61.79 -3.70 -21.08
N ILE A 42 -60.84 -3.49 -21.99
CA ILE A 42 -59.42 -3.28 -21.62
C ILE A 42 -59.22 -1.85 -21.15
N ALA A 43 -59.82 -0.86 -21.84
CA ALA A 43 -59.74 0.54 -21.45
C ALA A 43 -60.24 0.78 -20.02
N ALA A 44 -61.27 0.06 -19.57
CA ALA A 44 -61.78 0.13 -18.20
C ALA A 44 -60.74 -0.26 -17.13
N ASN A 45 -59.81 -1.17 -17.43
CA ASN A 45 -58.78 -1.60 -16.48
C ASN A 45 -57.66 -0.56 -16.29
N PHE A 46 -57.54 0.41 -17.19
CA PHE A 46 -56.52 1.46 -17.19
C PHE A 46 -57.11 2.87 -17.07
N ALA A 47 -58.43 2.97 -16.87
CA ALA A 47 -59.10 4.24 -16.65
C ALA A 47 -58.81 4.77 -15.24
N ARG A 48 -58.86 6.10 -15.07
CA ARG A 48 -58.74 6.71 -13.75
C ARG A 48 -59.89 6.22 -12.86
N PRO A 49 -59.61 5.72 -11.64
CA PRO A 49 -60.65 5.31 -10.71
C PRO A 49 -61.58 6.48 -10.35
N THR A 50 -62.86 6.19 -10.11
CA THR A 50 -63.86 7.19 -9.69
C THR A 50 -63.79 7.50 -8.19
N LYS A 51 -63.15 6.62 -7.41
CA LYS A 51 -62.89 6.82 -5.99
C LYS A 51 -61.50 7.40 -5.81
N GLU A 52 -61.41 8.51 -5.08
CA GLU A 52 -60.14 9.08 -4.64
C GLU A 52 -59.41 8.11 -3.71
N ASP A 53 -58.08 8.21 -3.72
CA ASP A 53 -57.23 7.38 -2.89
C ASP A 53 -57.23 7.81 -1.41
N LEU A 54 -57.01 6.85 -0.52
CA LEU A 54 -57.01 7.06 0.93
C LEU A 54 -55.60 6.79 1.48
N LEU A 55 -55.00 7.82 2.08
CA LEU A 55 -53.79 7.68 2.88
C LEU A 55 -54.20 7.57 4.35
N TYR A 56 -53.83 6.49 5.01
CA TYR A 56 -54.11 6.29 6.43
C TYR A 56 -53.03 6.94 7.33
N GLN A 57 -53.35 7.10 8.62
CA GLN A 57 -52.35 7.47 9.64
C GLN A 57 -51.20 6.47 9.66
N THR A 58 -49.97 6.96 9.83
CA THR A 58 -48.73 6.16 9.75
C THR A 58 -48.71 4.96 10.70
N GLU A 59 -49.36 5.06 11.87
CA GLU A 59 -49.42 3.99 12.88
C GLU A 59 -50.59 3.03 12.70
N TYR A 60 -51.46 3.25 11.71
CA TYR A 60 -52.61 2.38 11.48
C TYR A 60 -52.20 1.20 10.61
N GLU A 61 -52.33 0.00 11.14
CA GLU A 61 -52.04 -1.24 10.42
C GLU A 61 -53.32 -1.88 9.86
N HIS A 62 -53.22 -2.38 8.64
CA HIS A 62 -54.30 -3.10 7.97
C HIS A 62 -54.55 -4.46 8.62
N GLY A 63 -55.83 -4.84 8.74
CA GLY A 63 -56.23 -6.16 9.28
C GLY A 63 -55.94 -7.32 8.31
N VAL A 64 -56.40 -8.53 8.67
CA VAL A 64 -56.13 -9.80 7.95
C VAL A 64 -56.82 -9.91 6.57
N CYS A 65 -57.50 -8.86 6.10
CA CYS A 65 -58.18 -8.86 4.80
C CYS A 65 -57.29 -8.30 3.67
N ASP A 66 -57.66 -8.59 2.41
CA ASP A 66 -56.91 -8.16 1.23
C ASP A 66 -57.35 -6.78 0.68
N THR A 67 -58.32 -6.13 1.33
CA THR A 67 -58.96 -4.89 0.86
C THR A 67 -59.25 -3.93 2.01
N CYS A 68 -59.09 -2.63 1.78
CA CYS A 68 -59.34 -1.59 2.79
C CYS A 68 -60.82 -1.26 3.04
N ASN A 69 -61.76 -2.10 2.59
CA ASN A 69 -63.20 -1.88 2.76
C ASN A 69 -63.65 -1.93 4.23
N ASP A 70 -62.96 -2.73 5.05
CA ASP A 70 -63.25 -2.92 6.47
C ASP A 70 -62.36 -2.05 7.39
N CYS A 71 -61.56 -1.16 6.81
CA CYS A 71 -60.71 -0.24 7.56
C CYS A 71 -61.51 0.90 8.21
N ASP A 72 -61.01 1.37 9.35
CA ASP A 72 -61.62 2.47 10.10
C ASP A 72 -61.65 3.74 9.26
N GLN A 73 -62.86 4.22 8.94
CA GLN A 73 -63.11 5.38 8.09
C GLN A 73 -62.69 6.71 8.73
N PHE A 74 -62.37 6.71 10.03
CA PHE A 74 -61.89 7.91 10.75
C PHE A 74 -60.36 7.99 10.88
N LYS A 75 -59.64 6.96 10.43
CA LYS A 75 -58.17 6.89 10.42
C LYS A 75 -57.47 7.44 9.16
N PRO A 76 -58.13 7.83 8.06
CA PRO A 76 -57.46 8.54 6.98
C PRO A 76 -56.86 9.88 7.42
N THR A 77 -55.69 10.19 6.89
CA THR A 77 -55.01 11.48 7.08
C THR A 77 -55.72 12.56 6.27
N SER A 78 -55.99 13.71 6.88
CA SER A 78 -56.54 14.87 6.17
C SER A 78 -55.50 15.43 5.20
N ARG A 79 -55.85 15.53 3.92
CA ARG A 79 -54.99 16.05 2.84
C ARG A 79 -55.69 17.22 2.15
N ALA A 80 -54.91 18.13 1.60
CA ALA A 80 -55.44 19.18 0.73
C ALA A 80 -56.13 18.53 -0.49
N SER A 81 -57.24 19.14 -0.94
CA SER A 81 -57.87 18.73 -2.19
C SER A 81 -56.88 18.91 -3.33
N ARG A 82 -56.84 17.96 -4.26
CA ARG A 82 -56.06 18.12 -5.49
C ARG A 82 -56.61 19.30 -6.27
N GLU A 83 -55.73 20.17 -6.76
CA GLU A 83 -56.13 21.34 -7.57
C GLU A 83 -56.52 20.91 -9.00
N HIS A 84 -55.90 19.84 -9.50
CA HIS A 84 -56.13 19.29 -10.83
C HIS A 84 -56.22 17.76 -10.78
N GLU A 85 -56.89 17.20 -11.78
CA GLU A 85 -57.12 15.76 -11.95
C GLU A 85 -56.01 15.07 -12.77
N GLU A 86 -55.00 15.83 -13.17
CA GLU A 86 -53.94 15.41 -14.06
C GLU A 86 -52.82 14.68 -13.30
N PRO A 87 -52.10 13.74 -13.94
CA PRO A 87 -50.94 13.10 -13.34
C PRO A 87 -49.82 14.10 -13.05
N VAL A 88 -49.20 13.98 -11.87
CA VAL A 88 -48.03 14.76 -11.49
C VAL A 88 -46.76 13.94 -11.71
N ILE A 89 -45.76 14.53 -12.36
CA ILE A 89 -44.48 13.90 -12.63
C ILE A 89 -43.48 14.31 -11.54
N HIS A 90 -42.90 13.33 -10.86
CA HIS A 90 -41.90 13.55 -9.83
C HIS A 90 -40.51 13.13 -10.31
N TYR A 91 -39.50 13.96 -10.02
CA TYR A 91 -38.09 13.70 -10.31
C TYR A 91 -37.30 13.60 -9.02
N GLY A 92 -36.66 12.46 -8.77
CA GLY A 92 -35.82 12.29 -7.58
C GLY A 92 -35.39 10.85 -7.34
N LEU A 93 -34.89 10.59 -6.14
CA LEU A 93 -34.34 9.29 -5.74
C LEU A 93 -35.45 8.26 -5.54
N ILE A 94 -35.22 7.05 -6.07
CA ILE A 94 -36.11 5.89 -5.92
C ILE A 94 -35.37 4.85 -5.10
N ALA A 95 -35.93 4.43 -3.97
CA ALA A 95 -35.39 3.29 -3.21
C ALA A 95 -35.80 1.97 -3.87
N SER A 96 -34.88 1.01 -3.91
CA SER A 96 -35.14 -0.34 -4.44
C SER A 96 -34.77 -1.37 -3.38
N ALA A 97 -35.65 -2.33 -3.12
CA ALA A 97 -35.44 -3.39 -2.13
C ALA A 97 -35.97 -4.73 -2.63
N ASN A 98 -35.42 -5.84 -2.12
CA ASN A 98 -35.91 -7.19 -2.44
C ASN A 98 -37.22 -7.56 -1.71
N GLN A 99 -37.80 -6.67 -0.90
CA GLN A 99 -39.03 -6.89 -0.14
C GLN A 99 -40.00 -5.72 -0.29
N VAL A 100 -41.30 -6.02 -0.30
CA VAL A 100 -42.36 -4.99 -0.33
C VAL A 100 -42.34 -4.24 1.00
N VAL A 101 -42.19 -2.92 0.98
CA VAL A 101 -42.42 -2.09 2.17
C VAL A 101 -43.92 -2.02 2.43
N LYS A 102 -44.35 -2.55 3.57
CA LYS A 102 -45.76 -2.57 4.03
C LYS A 102 -45.95 -1.89 5.38
N ASP A 103 -45.07 -0.96 5.71
CA ASP A 103 -45.02 -0.27 7.01
C ASP A 103 -44.86 1.23 6.77
N GLY A 104 -45.89 1.99 7.14
CA GLY A 104 -45.92 3.44 6.99
C GLY A 104 -44.81 4.14 7.79
N ARG A 105 -44.44 3.64 8.98
CA ARG A 105 -43.35 4.22 9.79
C ARG A 105 -42.02 4.02 9.09
N ARG A 106 -41.80 2.83 8.54
CA ARG A 106 -40.57 2.52 7.81
C ARG A 106 -40.46 3.36 6.54
N ARG A 107 -41.55 3.54 5.79
CA ARG A 107 -41.61 4.45 4.63
C ARG A 107 -41.19 5.87 5.04
N ASP A 108 -41.80 6.43 6.08
CA ASP A 108 -41.53 7.80 6.51
C ASP A 108 -40.09 7.98 7.00
N GLN A 109 -39.52 6.93 7.62
CA GLN A 109 -38.10 6.89 7.97
C GLN A 109 -37.20 6.90 6.73
N LEU A 110 -37.46 6.03 5.74
CA LEU A 110 -36.69 5.98 4.50
C LEU A 110 -36.72 7.33 3.76
N ALA A 111 -37.89 7.97 3.68
CA ALA A 111 -38.03 9.27 3.06
C ALA A 111 -37.18 10.36 3.77
N ARG A 112 -37.16 10.38 5.11
CA ARG A 112 -36.36 11.35 5.89
C ARG A 112 -34.86 11.08 5.80
N ASP A 113 -34.45 9.84 5.99
CA ASP A 113 -33.04 9.48 6.14
C ASP A 113 -32.29 9.51 4.79
N LEU A 114 -33.00 9.23 3.69
CA LEU A 114 -32.39 9.00 2.37
C LEU A 114 -32.89 9.98 1.31
N GLY A 115 -33.90 10.81 1.60
CA GLY A 115 -34.47 11.75 0.64
C GLY A 115 -35.14 11.07 -0.56
N VAL A 116 -35.65 9.84 -0.38
CA VAL A 116 -36.30 9.08 -1.45
C VAL A 116 -37.76 9.48 -1.63
N LEU A 117 -38.22 9.54 -2.88
CA LEU A 117 -39.59 9.93 -3.23
C LEU A 117 -40.53 8.73 -3.34
N CYS A 118 -40.01 7.58 -3.73
CA CYS A 118 -40.78 6.34 -3.80
C CYS A 118 -39.91 5.11 -3.57
N VAL A 119 -40.56 3.97 -3.31
CA VAL A 119 -39.92 2.66 -3.13
C VAL A 119 -40.47 1.70 -4.17
N GLU A 120 -39.59 0.90 -4.77
CA GLU A 120 -39.93 -0.18 -5.71
C GLU A 120 -39.08 -1.44 -5.42
N MET A 121 -39.27 -2.53 -6.17
CA MET A 121 -38.77 -3.85 -5.79
C MET A 121 -37.81 -4.58 -6.74
N GLU A 122 -37.51 -4.05 -7.91
CA GLU A 122 -36.89 -4.86 -8.98
C GLU A 122 -35.84 -4.11 -9.81
N ALA A 123 -35.87 -2.78 -9.79
CA ALA A 123 -35.09 -2.00 -10.73
C ALA A 123 -33.58 -1.95 -10.39
N ALA A 124 -33.20 -2.08 -9.12
CA ALA A 124 -31.78 -2.23 -8.75
C ALA A 124 -31.15 -3.51 -9.35
N GLY A 125 -31.92 -4.60 -9.46
CA GLY A 125 -31.45 -5.84 -10.09
C GLY A 125 -31.11 -5.63 -11.56
N LEU A 126 -32.02 -5.01 -12.32
CA LEU A 126 -31.81 -4.74 -13.74
C LEU A 126 -30.68 -3.71 -13.98
N MET A 127 -30.55 -2.72 -13.10
CA MET A 127 -29.47 -1.71 -13.18
C MET A 127 -28.09 -2.29 -12.82
N ASN A 128 -27.99 -3.46 -12.20
CA ASN A 128 -26.71 -4.15 -12.05
C ASN A 128 -26.26 -4.80 -13.36
N ASP A 129 -27.21 -5.22 -14.20
CA ASP A 129 -26.93 -5.98 -15.42
C ASP A 129 -26.69 -5.08 -16.64
N PHE A 130 -27.38 -3.94 -16.74
CA PHE A 130 -27.16 -2.97 -17.82
C PHE A 130 -27.56 -1.53 -17.43
N PRO A 131 -26.93 -0.50 -18.04
CA PRO A 131 -27.35 0.89 -17.89
C PRO A 131 -28.81 1.10 -18.34
N CYS A 132 -29.69 1.51 -17.42
CA CYS A 132 -31.07 1.86 -17.75
C CYS A 132 -31.62 3.02 -16.91
N LEU A 133 -32.73 3.62 -17.36
CA LEU A 133 -33.51 4.61 -16.62
C LEU A 133 -34.85 3.99 -16.22
N VAL A 134 -35.27 4.21 -14.98
CA VAL A 134 -36.47 3.59 -14.41
C VAL A 134 -37.61 4.59 -14.40
N VAL A 135 -38.75 4.19 -14.98
CA VAL A 135 -40.01 4.96 -14.95
C VAL A 135 -41.04 4.13 -14.19
N ARG A 136 -41.61 4.68 -13.12
CA ARG A 136 -42.62 4.00 -12.28
C ARG A 136 -43.88 4.85 -12.14
N GLY A 137 -45.03 4.19 -12.28
CA GLY A 137 -46.32 4.74 -11.88
C GLY A 137 -46.55 4.51 -10.39
N ILE A 138 -46.89 5.55 -9.65
CA ILE A 138 -47.15 5.48 -8.22
C ILE A 138 -48.64 5.22 -8.01
N CYS A 139 -48.98 4.15 -7.28
CA CYS A 139 -50.37 3.75 -7.02
C CYS A 139 -50.64 3.32 -5.57
N ASP A 140 -49.59 3.18 -4.75
CA ASP A 140 -49.66 2.72 -3.37
C ASP A 140 -48.80 3.60 -2.46
N TYR A 141 -49.11 3.58 -1.17
CA TYR A 141 -48.46 4.40 -0.15
C TYR A 141 -47.32 3.71 0.59
N ALA A 142 -46.83 2.56 0.11
CA ALA A 142 -45.78 1.77 0.78
C ALA A 142 -46.08 1.50 2.27
N ASP A 143 -47.36 1.30 2.60
CA ASP A 143 -47.85 0.93 3.92
C ASP A 143 -48.62 -0.41 3.84
N SER A 144 -49.28 -0.81 4.91
CA SER A 144 -50.03 -2.06 4.96
C SER A 144 -51.31 -2.06 4.11
N HIS A 145 -51.75 -0.90 3.59
CA HIS A 145 -53.02 -0.70 2.90
C HIS A 145 -52.83 -0.76 1.38
N LYS A 146 -53.20 -1.89 0.76
CA LYS A 146 -53.06 -2.08 -0.69
C LYS A 146 -54.21 -1.44 -1.47
N ASN A 147 -53.89 -0.72 -2.55
CA ASN A 147 -54.85 -0.14 -3.48
C ASN A 147 -54.63 -0.67 -4.91
N LYS A 148 -55.35 -1.74 -5.25
CA LYS A 148 -55.25 -2.37 -6.57
C LYS A 148 -55.98 -1.60 -7.68
N GLU A 149 -56.92 -0.70 -7.33
CA GLU A 149 -57.74 0.01 -8.34
C GLU A 149 -56.90 1.00 -9.15
N TRP A 150 -55.86 1.60 -8.55
CA TRP A 150 -55.02 2.61 -9.18
C TRP A 150 -53.87 2.04 -10.02
N GLN A 151 -53.55 0.75 -9.89
CA GLN A 151 -52.39 0.13 -10.54
C GLN A 151 -52.44 0.24 -12.07
N GLY A 152 -53.63 0.01 -12.66
CA GLY A 152 -53.81 0.13 -14.10
C GLY A 152 -53.60 1.56 -14.59
N TYR A 153 -54.26 2.54 -13.98
CA TYR A 153 -54.09 3.94 -14.35
C TYR A 153 -52.63 4.40 -14.18
N ALA A 154 -51.98 4.06 -13.07
CA ALA A 154 -50.57 4.41 -12.82
C ALA A 154 -49.61 3.79 -13.85
N ALA A 155 -49.84 2.54 -14.25
CA ALA A 155 -49.07 1.91 -15.32
C ALA A 155 -49.28 2.61 -16.68
N MET A 156 -50.51 3.04 -16.98
CA MET A 156 -50.85 3.79 -18.19
C MET A 156 -50.14 5.15 -18.24
N VAL A 157 -50.16 5.89 -17.11
CA VAL A 157 -49.45 7.17 -16.95
C VAL A 157 -47.94 6.98 -17.15
N ALA A 158 -47.35 5.95 -16.53
CA ALA A 158 -45.92 5.65 -16.67
C ALA A 158 -45.55 5.33 -18.13
N ALA A 159 -46.38 4.57 -18.85
CA ALA A 159 -46.18 4.26 -20.25
C ALA A 159 -46.31 5.49 -21.16
N ALA A 160 -47.30 6.35 -20.90
CA ALA A 160 -47.49 7.61 -21.61
C ALA A 160 -46.30 8.56 -21.40
N TYR A 161 -45.81 8.69 -20.17
CA TYR A 161 -44.60 9.44 -19.86
C TYR A 161 -43.36 8.85 -20.54
N ALA A 162 -43.19 7.52 -20.52
CA ALA A 162 -42.08 6.87 -21.22
C ALA A 162 -42.11 7.13 -22.73
N LYS A 163 -43.29 7.15 -23.36
CA LYS A 163 -43.44 7.55 -24.77
C LYS A 163 -43.00 9.00 -24.98
N GLU A 164 -43.44 9.92 -24.12
CA GLU A 164 -43.05 11.32 -24.20
C GLU A 164 -41.53 11.51 -24.11
N LEU A 165 -40.90 10.83 -23.15
CA LEU A 165 -39.44 10.82 -22.98
C LEU A 165 -38.71 10.29 -24.22
N VAL A 166 -39.20 9.21 -24.83
CA VAL A 166 -38.58 8.64 -26.04
C VAL A 166 -38.72 9.60 -27.23
N LEU A 167 -39.81 10.37 -27.33
CA LEU A 167 -40.04 11.31 -28.43
C LEU A 167 -39.08 12.50 -28.43
N VAL A 168 -38.52 12.88 -27.27
CA VAL A 168 -37.51 13.94 -27.17
C VAL A 168 -36.08 13.42 -27.22
N ALA A 169 -35.88 12.10 -27.30
CA ALA A 169 -34.56 11.52 -27.33
C ALA A 169 -33.86 11.75 -28.69
N PRO A 170 -32.61 12.25 -28.69
CA PRO A 170 -31.91 12.60 -29.93
C PRO A 170 -31.57 11.36 -30.77
N ILE A 171 -32.16 11.25 -31.97
CA ILE A 171 -32.04 10.10 -32.88
C ILE A 171 -30.57 9.72 -33.16
N HIS A 172 -29.70 10.70 -33.37
CA HIS A 172 -28.28 10.46 -33.64
C HIS A 172 -27.55 9.76 -32.48
N GLN A 173 -27.95 10.04 -31.24
CA GLN A 173 -27.37 9.39 -30.06
C GLN A 173 -27.96 7.99 -29.85
N ILE A 174 -29.24 7.79 -30.18
CA ILE A 174 -29.88 6.48 -30.11
C ILE A 174 -29.16 5.49 -31.04
N GLN A 175 -28.85 5.90 -32.26
CA GLN A 175 -28.15 5.04 -33.24
C GLN A 175 -26.72 4.67 -32.81
N SER A 176 -26.05 5.52 -32.03
CA SER A 176 -24.70 5.25 -31.50
C SER A 176 -24.70 4.59 -30.12
N THR A 177 -25.87 4.35 -29.50
CA THR A 177 -25.96 3.76 -28.17
C THR A 177 -26.11 2.23 -28.29
N PRO A 178 -25.25 1.43 -27.63
CA PRO A 178 -25.38 -0.03 -27.63
C PRO A 178 -26.76 -0.46 -27.11
N THR A 179 -27.34 -1.52 -27.71
CA THR A 179 -28.61 -2.05 -27.19
C THR A 179 -28.37 -2.79 -25.88
N ALA A 180 -29.38 -2.92 -25.02
CA ALA A 180 -29.28 -3.72 -23.80
C ALA A 180 -28.83 -5.17 -24.11
N ARG A 181 -29.25 -5.71 -25.25
CA ARG A 181 -28.81 -7.03 -25.72
C ARG A 181 -27.33 -7.06 -26.06
N ASP A 182 -26.80 -6.02 -26.70
CA ASP A 182 -25.38 -5.93 -27.03
C ASP A 182 -24.53 -5.76 -25.77
N THR A 183 -24.99 -4.93 -24.82
CA THR A 183 -24.34 -4.74 -23.51
C THR A 183 -24.30 -6.05 -22.70
N LEU A 184 -25.39 -6.83 -22.71
CA LEU A 184 -25.46 -8.12 -22.04
C LEU A 184 -24.70 -9.24 -22.77
N ALA A 185 -24.46 -9.07 -24.07
CA ALA A 185 -23.71 -10.01 -24.90
C ALA A 185 -22.20 -9.72 -24.96
N ASP A 186 -21.76 -8.54 -24.50
CA ASP A 186 -20.36 -8.14 -24.49
C ASP A 186 -19.57 -8.91 -23.41
N PRO A 187 -18.54 -9.70 -23.78
CA PRO A 187 -17.66 -10.38 -22.83
C PRO A 187 -17.03 -9.44 -21.80
N VAL A 188 -16.81 -8.17 -22.17
CA VAL A 188 -16.21 -7.15 -21.29
C VAL A 188 -17.14 -6.84 -20.10
N HIS A 189 -18.46 -6.81 -20.31
CA HIS A 189 -19.41 -6.57 -19.22
C HIS A 189 -19.62 -7.81 -18.33
N ARG A 190 -19.48 -9.02 -18.88
CA ARG A 190 -19.62 -10.27 -18.13
C ARG A 190 -18.58 -10.44 -17.02
N PHE A 191 -17.38 -9.92 -17.22
CA PHE A 191 -16.26 -10.09 -16.29
C PHE A 191 -15.82 -8.78 -15.62
N ASN A 192 -16.58 -7.68 -15.78
CA ASN A 192 -16.24 -6.39 -15.22
C ASN A 192 -16.54 -6.32 -13.72
N ILE A 193 -15.50 -6.28 -12.89
CA ILE A 193 -15.58 -6.17 -11.43
C ILE A 193 -14.65 -5.04 -10.98
N PRO A 194 -15.20 -3.86 -10.63
CA PRO A 194 -14.40 -2.72 -10.20
C PRO A 194 -13.52 -3.05 -9.00
N LEU A 195 -12.33 -2.44 -8.94
CA LEU A 195 -11.44 -2.51 -7.78
C LEU A 195 -12.16 -2.00 -6.52
N ASP A 196 -12.25 -2.83 -5.48
CA ASP A 196 -12.78 -2.39 -4.19
C ASP A 196 -11.74 -1.58 -3.43
N LEU A 197 -11.90 -0.26 -3.46
CA LEU A 197 -11.02 0.69 -2.78
C LEU A 197 -11.13 0.62 -1.25
N ASN A 198 -12.16 0.00 -0.67
CA ASN A 198 -12.28 -0.14 0.79
C ASN A 198 -11.26 -1.14 1.35
N ALA A 199 -10.85 -2.12 0.55
CA ALA A 199 -9.85 -3.11 0.92
C ALA A 199 -8.41 -2.62 0.70
N VAL A 200 -8.23 -1.47 0.04
CA VAL A 200 -6.94 -0.99 -0.45
C VAL A 200 -6.50 0.26 0.34
N PRO A 201 -5.40 0.20 1.12
CA PRO A 201 -4.92 1.34 1.90
C PRO A 201 -4.74 2.62 1.06
N LEU A 202 -5.15 3.77 1.62
CA LEU A 202 -5.01 5.04 0.92
C LEU A 202 -3.57 5.57 1.06
N ILE A 203 -2.86 5.64 -0.06
CA ILE A 203 -1.52 6.22 -0.13
C ILE A 203 -1.66 7.71 -0.38
N SER A 204 -1.23 8.53 0.58
CA SER A 204 -1.21 9.98 0.40
C SER A 204 0.04 10.47 -0.34
N ASN A 205 1.18 9.83 -0.10
CA ASN A 205 2.48 10.22 -0.65
C ASN A 205 3.20 8.99 -1.23
N PHE A 206 3.51 9.02 -2.53
CA PHE A 206 4.21 7.94 -3.23
C PHE A 206 5.31 8.56 -4.10
N VAL A 207 6.58 8.16 -3.91
CA VAL A 207 7.75 8.84 -4.47
C VAL A 207 8.75 7.84 -5.03
N GLY A 208 9.38 8.17 -6.17
CA GLY A 208 10.66 7.57 -6.60
C GLY A 208 10.60 6.11 -7.09
N ARG A 209 9.44 5.65 -7.55
CA ARG A 209 9.20 4.23 -7.91
C ARG A 209 8.67 4.02 -9.33
N GLN A 210 8.73 5.06 -10.18
CA GLN A 210 8.14 5.02 -11.51
C GLN A 210 8.72 3.89 -12.37
N GLY A 211 10.05 3.72 -12.38
CA GLY A 211 10.67 2.65 -13.16
C GLY A 211 10.26 1.24 -12.71
N GLU A 212 9.97 1.02 -11.42
CA GLU A 212 9.44 -0.26 -10.94
C GLU A 212 7.99 -0.48 -11.39
N LEU A 213 7.16 0.57 -11.40
CA LEU A 213 5.79 0.51 -11.95
C LEU A 213 5.80 0.23 -13.45
N ASP A 214 6.66 0.90 -14.21
CA ASP A 214 6.76 0.74 -15.66
C ASP A 214 7.19 -0.70 -16.02
N ASN A 215 8.16 -1.26 -15.29
CA ASN A 215 8.60 -2.64 -15.47
C ASN A 215 7.50 -3.65 -15.12
N LEU A 216 6.74 -3.40 -14.04
CA LEU A 216 5.58 -4.23 -13.68
C LEU A 216 4.51 -4.17 -14.76
N TRP A 217 4.23 -2.98 -15.30
CA TRP A 217 3.23 -2.79 -16.35
C TRP A 217 3.63 -3.49 -17.64
N GLN A 218 4.89 -3.34 -18.08
CA GLN A 218 5.41 -4.01 -19.26
C GLN A 218 5.21 -5.53 -19.20
N PHE A 219 5.31 -6.12 -18.00
CA PHE A 219 5.09 -7.54 -17.81
C PHE A 219 3.60 -7.90 -17.65
N LEU A 220 2.88 -7.27 -16.72
CA LEU A 220 1.53 -7.64 -16.31
C LEU A 220 0.40 -7.08 -17.19
N GLN A 221 0.69 -6.20 -18.14
CA GLN A 221 -0.34 -5.66 -19.03
C GLN A 221 -1.14 -6.80 -19.71
N PRO A 222 -2.47 -6.69 -19.81
CA PRO A 222 -3.27 -7.67 -20.53
C PRO A 222 -2.87 -7.74 -22.01
N GLU A 223 -2.61 -8.95 -22.50
CA GLU A 223 -2.32 -9.21 -23.91
C GLU A 223 -3.27 -10.28 -24.43
N ASP A 224 -3.46 -10.34 -25.75
CA ASP A 224 -4.27 -11.37 -26.39
C ASP A 224 -3.60 -12.77 -26.32
N SER A 225 -2.37 -12.86 -25.82
CA SER A 225 -1.67 -14.12 -25.57
C SER A 225 -2.25 -14.84 -24.35
N PRO A 226 -2.57 -16.14 -24.46
CA PRO A 226 -3.15 -16.93 -23.39
C PRO A 226 -2.05 -17.53 -22.51
N SER A 227 -1.12 -16.74 -21.97
CA SER A 227 -0.16 -17.24 -20.98
C SER A 227 -0.29 -16.47 -19.68
N ARG A 228 -0.43 -17.16 -18.56
CA ARG A 228 -0.56 -16.57 -17.24
C ARG A 228 0.73 -15.87 -16.84
N LYS A 229 0.61 -14.65 -16.34
CA LYS A 229 1.76 -13.82 -15.94
C LYS A 229 1.81 -13.77 -14.42
N VAL A 230 2.92 -14.19 -13.81
CA VAL A 230 3.10 -14.19 -12.35
C VAL A 230 4.30 -13.32 -12.02
N ALA A 231 4.06 -12.18 -11.38
CA ALA A 231 5.11 -11.28 -10.89
C ALA A 231 5.25 -11.41 -9.37
N VAL A 232 6.49 -11.58 -8.89
CA VAL A 232 6.80 -11.72 -7.47
C VAL A 232 7.58 -10.50 -6.99
N LEU A 233 6.89 -9.59 -6.31
CA LEU A 233 7.50 -8.46 -5.61
C LEU A 233 8.08 -8.91 -4.27
N TYR A 234 9.40 -8.95 -4.16
CA TYR A 234 10.07 -9.33 -2.92
C TYR A 234 11.10 -8.32 -2.44
N GLY A 235 11.42 -8.39 -1.14
CA GLY A 235 12.41 -7.53 -0.49
C GLY A 235 12.15 -7.34 0.99
N LEU A 236 13.00 -6.57 1.65
CA LEU A 236 12.95 -6.32 3.10
C LEU A 236 11.57 -5.78 3.57
N GLY A 237 11.17 -6.14 4.80
CA GLY A 237 9.97 -5.57 5.43
C GLY A 237 10.07 -4.04 5.56
N GLY A 238 9.00 -3.33 5.20
CA GLY A 238 9.00 -1.85 5.21
C GLY A 238 9.50 -1.17 3.91
N MET A 239 9.91 -1.94 2.89
CA MET A 239 10.39 -1.41 1.60
C MET A 239 9.30 -0.84 0.68
N GLY A 240 8.02 -1.01 1.04
CA GLY A 240 6.89 -0.47 0.26
C GLY A 240 6.32 -1.40 -0.81
N LYS A 241 6.58 -2.73 -0.75
CA LYS A 241 6.03 -3.71 -1.71
C LYS A 241 4.51 -3.63 -1.85
N THR A 242 3.79 -3.68 -0.72
CA THR A 242 2.33 -3.53 -0.67
C THR A 242 1.89 -2.19 -1.27
N GLN A 243 2.59 -1.10 -0.96
CA GLN A 243 2.29 0.24 -1.49
C GLN A 243 2.51 0.33 -3.00
N LEU A 244 3.55 -0.33 -3.52
CA LEU A 244 3.82 -0.44 -4.96
C LEU A 244 2.71 -1.23 -5.67
N ALA A 245 2.26 -2.36 -5.10
CA ALA A 245 1.16 -3.15 -5.63
C ALA A 245 -0.18 -2.39 -5.62
N VAL A 246 -0.46 -1.64 -4.54
CA VAL A 246 -1.64 -0.75 -4.46
C VAL A 246 -1.59 0.32 -5.53
N ARG A 247 -0.43 0.97 -5.72
CA ARG A 247 -0.26 2.02 -6.72
C ARG A 247 -0.47 1.47 -8.13
N PHE A 248 0.13 0.32 -8.43
CA PHE A 248 -0.04 -0.40 -9.69
C PHE A 248 -1.52 -0.70 -9.98
N ALA A 249 -2.24 -1.27 -9.01
CA ALA A 249 -3.65 -1.60 -9.16
C ALA A 249 -4.54 -0.38 -9.44
N ARG A 250 -4.21 0.77 -8.83
CA ARG A 250 -4.96 2.03 -9.03
C ARG A 250 -4.66 2.67 -10.38
N ASP A 251 -3.39 2.74 -10.76
CA ASP A 251 -2.98 3.34 -12.04
C ASP A 251 -3.56 2.56 -13.23
N HIS A 252 -3.75 1.24 -13.08
CA HIS A 252 -4.26 0.34 -14.12
C HIS A 252 -5.67 -0.21 -13.89
N GLN A 253 -6.46 0.41 -13.01
CA GLN A 253 -7.79 -0.11 -12.63
C GLN A 253 -8.77 -0.26 -13.81
N ASN A 254 -8.57 0.50 -14.89
CA ASN A 254 -9.42 0.46 -16.08
C ASN A 254 -8.85 -0.43 -17.20
N ASP A 255 -7.62 -0.93 -17.04
CA ASP A 255 -6.96 -1.77 -18.03
C ASP A 255 -7.33 -3.26 -17.85
N PHE A 256 -7.62 -3.66 -16.62
CA PHE A 256 -8.10 -4.99 -16.24
C PHE A 256 -9.64 -5.02 -16.15
N THR A 257 -10.25 -6.17 -16.47
CA THR A 257 -11.69 -6.39 -16.31
C THR A 257 -12.06 -6.66 -14.85
N ALA A 258 -11.18 -7.28 -14.07
CA ALA A 258 -11.40 -7.53 -12.66
C ALA A 258 -10.10 -7.44 -11.87
N ILE A 259 -10.13 -6.84 -10.68
CA ILE A 259 -8.98 -6.79 -9.76
C ILE A 259 -9.39 -7.29 -8.37
N PHE A 260 -8.68 -8.31 -7.88
CA PHE A 260 -8.90 -8.87 -6.55
C PHE A 260 -7.68 -8.72 -5.67
N TRP A 261 -7.89 -8.17 -4.47
CA TRP A 261 -6.88 -8.06 -3.43
C TRP A 261 -7.12 -9.14 -2.37
N LEU A 262 -6.17 -10.05 -2.21
CA LEU A 262 -6.28 -11.24 -1.38
C LEU A 262 -5.18 -11.26 -0.31
N SER A 263 -5.53 -11.74 0.89
CA SER A 263 -4.57 -11.85 1.99
C SER A 263 -3.78 -13.14 1.87
N GLY A 264 -2.47 -13.05 1.68
CA GLY A 264 -1.53 -14.16 1.61
C GLY A 264 -0.89 -14.54 2.95
N LYS A 265 -1.32 -13.92 4.06
CA LYS A 265 -0.71 -14.08 5.40
C LYS A 265 -0.58 -15.54 5.84
N ASP A 266 -1.66 -16.30 5.68
CA ASP A 266 -1.80 -17.72 6.01
C ASP A 266 -2.91 -18.33 5.14
N ARG A 267 -3.00 -19.66 5.11
CA ARG A 267 -3.93 -20.40 4.25
C ARG A 267 -5.38 -20.03 4.57
N GLU A 268 -5.71 -19.94 5.85
CA GLU A 268 -7.05 -19.63 6.33
C GLU A 268 -7.50 -18.23 5.88
N SER A 269 -6.66 -17.21 6.07
CA SER A 269 -6.93 -15.84 5.64
C SER A 269 -7.12 -15.75 4.12
N LEU A 270 -6.35 -16.53 3.37
CA LEU A 270 -6.44 -16.57 1.92
C LEU A 270 -7.79 -17.14 1.46
N VAL A 271 -8.15 -18.32 1.97
CA VAL A 271 -9.42 -19.00 1.67
C VAL A 271 -10.60 -18.09 2.02
N GLN A 272 -10.55 -17.41 3.18
CA GLN A 272 -11.55 -16.43 3.57
C GLN A 272 -11.63 -15.24 2.60
N SER A 273 -10.48 -14.69 2.18
CA SER A 273 -10.45 -13.55 1.24
C SER A 273 -11.00 -13.90 -0.14
N LEU A 274 -10.78 -15.14 -0.61
CA LEU A 274 -11.37 -15.67 -1.84
C LEU A 274 -12.90 -15.82 -1.72
N GLY A 275 -13.39 -16.30 -0.58
CA GLY A 275 -14.84 -16.36 -0.30
C GLY A 275 -15.50 -14.97 -0.30
N VAL A 276 -14.84 -13.97 0.29
CA VAL A 276 -15.32 -12.58 0.24
C VAL A 276 -15.30 -12.04 -1.20
N ALA A 277 -14.27 -12.32 -1.98
CA ALA A 277 -14.19 -11.92 -3.38
C ALA A 277 -15.33 -12.51 -4.24
N LEU A 278 -15.74 -13.74 -3.96
CA LEU A 278 -16.86 -14.42 -4.63
C LEU A 278 -18.17 -13.62 -4.53
N SER A 279 -18.43 -12.99 -3.38
CA SER A 279 -19.65 -12.19 -3.16
C SER A 279 -19.80 -10.99 -4.08
N ARG A 280 -18.74 -10.62 -4.82
CA ARG A 280 -18.72 -9.52 -5.78
C ARG A 280 -18.99 -9.97 -7.22
N LEU A 281 -19.04 -11.28 -7.50
CA LEU A 281 -19.27 -11.77 -8.86
C LEU A 281 -20.74 -11.57 -9.28
N PRO A 282 -21.01 -11.15 -10.54
CA PRO A 282 -22.37 -11.02 -11.05
C PRO A 282 -23.08 -12.39 -11.14
N GLY A 283 -24.38 -12.43 -10.80
CA GLY A 283 -25.22 -13.64 -10.89
C GLY A 283 -25.23 -14.56 -9.66
N GLN A 284 -24.52 -14.25 -8.58
CA GLN A 284 -24.51 -15.03 -7.32
C GLN A 284 -25.77 -14.83 -6.45
N ALA A 285 -26.68 -13.93 -6.81
CA ALA A 285 -27.93 -13.69 -6.07
C ALA A 285 -29.05 -14.71 -6.36
N SER A 286 -28.81 -15.75 -7.18
CA SER A 286 -29.89 -16.64 -7.67
C SER A 286 -29.57 -18.14 -7.71
N SER A 287 -28.52 -18.63 -7.05
CA SER A 287 -28.37 -20.07 -6.81
C SER A 287 -28.97 -20.46 -5.45
N ASN A 288 -30.29 -20.60 -5.42
CA ASN A 288 -31.05 -21.25 -4.32
C ASN A 288 -30.82 -22.78 -4.27
N GLU A 289 -29.62 -23.26 -4.60
CA GLU A 289 -29.23 -24.68 -4.52
C GLU A 289 -27.91 -24.90 -3.75
N ALA A 290 -27.63 -24.05 -2.77
CA ALA A 290 -26.66 -24.38 -1.74
C ALA A 290 -27.32 -24.23 -0.38
N SER A 291 -27.56 -25.38 0.25
CA SER A 291 -27.83 -25.50 1.67
C SER A 291 -26.93 -24.56 2.49
N ILE A 292 -27.53 -24.03 3.55
CA ILE A 292 -26.87 -23.57 4.78
C ILE A 292 -25.59 -24.40 5.00
N ASP A 293 -24.44 -23.71 5.12
CA ASP A 293 -23.08 -24.27 5.31
C ASP A 293 -22.34 -24.73 4.02
N THR A 294 -22.11 -23.82 3.06
CA THR A 294 -21.09 -24.07 2.02
C THR A 294 -19.70 -23.80 2.57
N ASP A 295 -18.91 -24.86 2.65
CA ASP A 295 -17.48 -24.85 3.00
C ASP A 295 -16.76 -23.68 2.29
N VAL A 296 -16.05 -22.84 3.07
CA VAL A 296 -15.30 -21.66 2.55
C VAL A 296 -14.29 -22.09 1.48
N GLU A 297 -13.79 -23.32 1.58
CA GLU A 297 -12.93 -23.95 0.59
C GLU A 297 -13.64 -24.13 -0.77
N GLN A 298 -14.92 -24.51 -0.76
CA GLN A 298 -15.72 -24.66 -1.97
C GLN A 298 -15.96 -23.29 -2.64
N GLN A 299 -16.22 -22.25 -1.84
CA GLN A 299 -16.36 -20.87 -2.34
C GLN A 299 -15.07 -20.40 -3.02
N ALA A 300 -13.91 -20.66 -2.39
CA ALA A 300 -12.61 -20.37 -2.99
C ALA A 300 -12.41 -21.09 -4.33
N ARG A 301 -12.77 -22.38 -4.42
CA ARG A 301 -12.70 -23.13 -5.70
C ARG A 301 -13.61 -22.57 -6.78
N TYR A 302 -14.81 -22.12 -6.45
CA TYR A 302 -15.70 -21.47 -7.41
C TYR A 302 -15.11 -20.17 -7.95
N MET A 303 -14.49 -19.36 -7.08
CA MET A 303 -13.81 -18.13 -7.46
C MET A 303 -12.69 -18.40 -8.47
N LEU A 304 -11.82 -19.38 -8.17
CA LEU A 304 -10.74 -19.79 -9.07
C LEU A 304 -11.26 -20.35 -10.41
N ARG A 305 -12.40 -21.06 -10.39
CA ARG A 305 -13.05 -21.54 -11.62
C ARG A 305 -13.60 -20.40 -12.47
N TRP A 306 -14.18 -19.36 -11.85
CA TRP A 306 -14.68 -18.20 -12.58
C TRP A 306 -13.55 -17.44 -13.28
N LEU A 307 -12.41 -17.29 -12.60
CA LEU A 307 -11.19 -16.72 -13.18
C LEU A 307 -10.65 -17.54 -14.35
N ALA A 308 -10.93 -18.83 -14.38
CA ALA A 308 -10.50 -19.76 -15.43
C ALA A 308 -11.51 -19.90 -16.60
N PHE A 309 -12.56 -19.08 -16.66
CA PHE A 309 -13.51 -19.13 -17.79
C PHE A 309 -12.90 -18.62 -19.09
N ASP A 310 -13.28 -19.24 -20.20
CA ASP A 310 -12.91 -18.80 -21.54
C ASP A 310 -13.34 -17.34 -21.78
N GLY A 311 -12.41 -16.53 -22.27
CA GLY A 311 -12.60 -15.09 -22.47
C GLY A 311 -12.38 -14.23 -21.22
N ASN A 312 -12.19 -14.81 -20.04
CA ASN A 312 -11.83 -14.09 -18.82
C ASN A 312 -10.30 -13.99 -18.66
N SER A 313 -9.60 -13.39 -19.61
CA SER A 313 -8.13 -13.33 -19.63
C SER A 313 -7.53 -12.05 -19.05
N ARG A 314 -8.35 -11.02 -18.80
CA ARG A 314 -7.92 -9.67 -18.44
C ARG A 314 -8.07 -9.33 -16.95
N TRP A 315 -8.06 -10.31 -16.06
CA TRP A 315 -8.10 -10.08 -14.62
C TRP A 315 -6.70 -9.94 -13.99
N LEU A 316 -6.65 -9.30 -12.83
CA LEU A 316 -5.49 -9.20 -11.95
C LEU A 316 -5.84 -9.72 -10.54
N ILE A 317 -5.03 -10.64 -10.03
CA ILE A 317 -5.08 -11.07 -8.62
C ILE A 317 -3.83 -10.59 -7.92
N ILE A 318 -4.00 -9.95 -6.76
CA ILE A 318 -2.91 -9.50 -5.91
C ILE A 318 -2.93 -10.31 -4.60
N PHE A 319 -1.93 -11.18 -4.41
CA PHE A 319 -1.71 -11.86 -3.13
C PHE A 319 -0.73 -11.05 -2.29
N ASP A 320 -1.24 -10.36 -1.26
CA ASP A 320 -0.42 -9.52 -0.39
C ASP A 320 0.09 -10.28 0.83
N ASN A 321 1.36 -10.09 1.20
CA ASN A 321 1.98 -10.60 2.42
C ASN A 321 2.13 -12.15 2.49
N VAL A 322 2.54 -12.78 1.39
CA VAL A 322 2.81 -14.24 1.32
C VAL A 322 4.15 -14.57 1.97
N ASP A 323 4.21 -14.63 3.30
CA ASP A 323 5.47 -14.86 4.03
C ASP A 323 5.60 -16.27 4.63
N HIS A 324 4.53 -17.08 4.57
CA HIS A 324 4.48 -18.46 5.06
C HIS A 324 4.33 -19.45 3.91
N TYR A 325 5.39 -19.61 3.12
CA TYR A 325 5.38 -20.45 1.91
C TYR A 325 6.01 -21.84 2.13
N SER A 326 5.40 -22.90 1.60
CA SER A 326 5.99 -24.24 1.55
C SER A 326 5.45 -25.02 0.34
N PRO A 327 6.27 -25.40 -0.65
CA PRO A 327 5.82 -26.20 -1.79
C PRO A 327 5.58 -27.68 -1.44
N PHE A 328 5.99 -28.12 -0.25
CA PHE A 328 5.83 -29.50 0.20
C PHE A 328 4.87 -29.56 1.38
N HIS A 329 3.92 -30.48 1.30
CA HIS A 329 3.09 -30.88 2.43
C HIS A 329 3.91 -31.71 3.41
N GLY A 330 4.14 -31.20 4.62
CA GLY A 330 4.84 -31.91 5.68
C GLY A 330 4.49 -31.34 7.05
N ALA A 331 4.46 -32.22 8.07
CA ALA A 331 4.07 -31.88 9.43
C ALA A 331 5.00 -30.88 10.16
N GLU A 332 6.15 -30.54 9.57
CA GLU A 332 7.17 -29.67 10.16
C GLU A 332 7.20 -28.24 9.57
N SER A 333 6.32 -27.91 8.62
CA SER A 333 6.31 -26.60 7.94
C SER A 333 5.03 -25.83 8.28
N ASP A 334 5.16 -24.68 8.93
CA ASP A 334 4.05 -23.74 9.19
C ASP A 334 3.59 -22.96 7.94
N GLY A 335 4.10 -23.32 6.74
CA GLY A 335 3.79 -22.67 5.47
C GLY A 335 2.85 -23.49 4.59
N TYR A 336 2.26 -22.84 3.58
CA TYR A 336 1.35 -23.46 2.61
C TYR A 336 1.82 -23.22 1.17
N ASP A 337 1.34 -24.03 0.23
CA ASP A 337 1.59 -23.80 -1.19
C ASP A 337 0.54 -22.85 -1.77
N ILE A 338 0.97 -21.62 -2.04
CA ILE A 338 0.12 -20.60 -2.68
C ILE A 338 -0.24 -21.00 -4.13
N GLY A 339 0.53 -21.87 -4.77
CA GLY A 339 0.29 -22.36 -6.12
C GLY A 339 -1.03 -23.13 -6.26
N GLU A 340 -1.51 -23.75 -5.17
CA GLU A 340 -2.83 -24.41 -5.11
C GLU A 340 -4.00 -23.44 -5.35
N PHE A 341 -3.75 -22.14 -5.15
CA PHE A 341 -4.74 -21.08 -5.30
C PHE A 341 -4.58 -20.31 -6.63
N PHE A 342 -3.82 -20.84 -7.58
CA PHE A 342 -3.77 -20.30 -8.93
C PHE A 342 -4.93 -20.85 -9.77
N PRO A 343 -5.59 -20.04 -10.61
CA PRO A 343 -6.60 -20.55 -11.54
C PRO A 343 -6.00 -21.62 -12.47
N ASN A 344 -6.75 -22.67 -12.79
CA ASN A 344 -6.27 -23.75 -13.64
C ASN A 344 -5.98 -23.31 -15.09
N ALA A 345 -6.58 -22.20 -15.54
CA ALA A 345 -6.32 -21.66 -16.86
C ALA A 345 -4.97 -20.93 -16.93
N ASP A 346 -4.35 -20.98 -18.10
CA ASP A 346 -3.08 -20.33 -18.38
C ASP A 346 -3.29 -18.88 -18.86
N HIS A 347 -4.09 -18.07 -18.17
CA HIS A 347 -4.27 -16.67 -18.54
C HIS A 347 -4.47 -15.79 -17.30
N GLY A 348 -4.56 -14.48 -17.52
CA GLY A 348 -4.64 -13.50 -16.44
C GLY A 348 -3.30 -13.17 -15.81
N SER A 349 -3.34 -12.23 -14.88
CA SER A 349 -2.17 -11.67 -14.23
C SER A 349 -2.22 -11.86 -12.72
N ILE A 350 -1.11 -12.30 -12.14
CA ILE A 350 -0.95 -12.51 -10.71
C ILE A 350 0.22 -11.65 -10.24
N LEU A 351 0.00 -10.88 -9.17
CA LEU A 351 1.01 -10.10 -8.47
C LEU A 351 1.11 -10.60 -7.03
N ILE A 352 2.30 -10.98 -6.60
CA ILE A 352 2.55 -11.49 -5.24
C ILE A 352 3.46 -10.51 -4.52
N THR A 353 3.14 -10.13 -3.28
CA THR A 353 4.06 -9.38 -2.40
C THR A 353 4.58 -10.29 -1.28
N SER A 354 5.89 -10.30 -1.04
CA SER A 354 6.50 -11.13 0.00
C SER A 354 7.85 -10.60 0.51
N ARG A 355 8.28 -11.02 1.71
CA ARG A 355 9.66 -10.89 2.18
C ARG A 355 10.56 -12.03 1.69
N LEU A 356 9.96 -13.12 1.20
CA LEU A 356 10.66 -14.34 0.83
C LEU A 356 11.19 -14.27 -0.61
N GLN A 357 12.52 -14.19 -0.78
CA GLN A 357 13.12 -14.22 -2.12
C GLN A 357 12.79 -15.53 -2.87
N ARG A 358 12.71 -16.66 -2.15
CA ARG A 358 12.48 -17.98 -2.77
C ARG A 358 11.14 -18.13 -3.49
N LEU A 359 10.15 -17.26 -3.23
CA LEU A 359 8.88 -17.28 -3.96
C LEU A 359 9.03 -16.96 -5.45
N SER A 360 10.18 -16.44 -5.87
CA SER A 360 10.52 -16.27 -7.28
C SER A 360 10.53 -17.59 -8.08
N GLU A 361 10.41 -18.76 -7.44
CA GLU A 361 10.20 -20.03 -8.16
C GLU A 361 8.82 -20.13 -8.81
N LEU A 362 7.85 -19.30 -8.38
CA LEU A 362 6.48 -19.29 -8.91
C LEU A 362 6.29 -18.35 -10.11
N GLY A 363 7.23 -17.46 -10.39
CA GLY A 363 7.06 -16.41 -11.39
C GLY A 363 8.25 -15.46 -11.51
N GLU A 364 8.11 -14.45 -12.37
CA GLU A 364 9.18 -13.49 -12.64
C GLU A 364 9.51 -12.65 -11.39
N PRO A 365 10.80 -12.57 -10.99
CA PRO A 365 11.22 -11.84 -9.79
C PRO A 365 11.31 -10.32 -10.03
N PHE A 366 10.64 -9.55 -9.16
CA PHE A 366 10.73 -8.09 -9.12
C PHE A 366 11.26 -7.64 -7.74
N PRO A 367 12.59 -7.54 -7.55
CA PRO A 367 13.16 -7.09 -6.27
C PRO A 367 12.86 -5.60 -6.03
N VAL A 368 12.20 -5.29 -4.92
CA VAL A 368 11.91 -3.90 -4.53
C VAL A 368 13.13 -3.29 -3.85
N ARG A 369 13.71 -2.26 -4.48
CA ARG A 369 15.00 -1.68 -4.06
C ARG A 369 14.85 -0.60 -3.00
N ARG A 370 15.96 -0.10 -2.46
CA ARG A 370 15.99 1.07 -1.57
C ARG A 370 15.63 2.31 -2.38
N LEU A 371 14.99 3.30 -1.76
CA LEU A 371 14.81 4.60 -2.39
C LEU A 371 16.17 5.26 -2.63
N GLU A 372 16.28 5.95 -3.76
CA GLU A 372 17.44 6.80 -4.03
C GLU A 372 17.49 7.98 -3.05
N SER A 373 18.67 8.59 -2.91
CA SER A 373 18.89 9.67 -1.93
C SER A 373 17.90 10.82 -2.11
N GLN A 374 17.61 11.24 -3.33
CA GLN A 374 16.68 12.34 -3.59
C GLN A 374 15.24 11.97 -3.19
N SER A 375 14.76 10.81 -3.63
CA SER A 375 13.43 10.29 -3.26
C SER A 375 13.28 10.07 -1.76
N SER A 376 14.37 9.70 -1.07
CA SER A 376 14.41 9.52 0.38
C SER A 376 14.26 10.85 1.12
N ILE A 377 14.96 11.89 0.65
CA ILE A 377 14.87 13.25 1.20
C ILE A 377 13.47 13.80 0.95
N GLU A 378 12.95 13.67 -0.27
CA GLU A 378 11.61 14.13 -0.62
C GLU A 378 10.55 13.48 0.28
N LEU A 379 10.60 12.15 0.44
CA LEU A 379 9.68 11.43 1.32
C LEU A 379 9.80 11.89 2.78
N LEU A 380 11.02 12.11 3.27
CA LEU A 380 11.27 12.61 4.63
C LEU A 380 10.65 14.00 4.85
N LEU A 381 10.86 14.91 3.91
CA LEU A 381 10.35 16.29 3.97
C LEU A 381 8.82 16.33 3.83
N GLN A 382 8.23 15.47 3.00
CA GLN A 382 6.78 15.32 2.90
C GLN A 382 6.18 14.77 4.20
N SER A 383 6.74 13.69 4.75
CA SER A 383 6.24 13.05 5.97
C SER A 383 6.39 13.93 7.22
N SER A 384 7.44 14.75 7.28
CA SER A 384 7.66 15.74 8.35
C SER A 384 6.80 17.00 8.24
N GLY A 385 6.14 17.22 7.10
CA GLY A 385 5.35 18.43 6.84
C GLY A 385 6.20 19.65 6.46
N PHE A 386 7.52 19.51 6.32
CA PHE A 386 8.41 20.60 5.88
C PHE A 386 8.25 20.96 4.40
N LEU A 387 7.68 20.08 3.57
CA LEU A 387 7.45 20.38 2.15
C LEU A 387 6.27 21.37 1.93
N ALA A 388 5.40 21.55 2.93
CA ALA A 388 4.24 22.46 2.84
C ALA A 388 4.62 23.93 3.13
N SER A 389 5.80 24.20 3.67
CA SER A 389 6.37 25.55 3.76
C SER A 389 7.21 25.80 2.50
N ASN A 390 6.98 26.93 1.80
CA ASN A 390 7.61 27.32 0.53
C ASN A 390 9.14 27.57 0.59
N THR A 391 9.90 26.70 1.26
CA THR A 391 11.34 26.81 1.56
C THR A 391 12.10 25.53 1.21
N THR A 392 11.80 24.92 0.06
CA THR A 392 12.49 23.72 -0.45
C THR A 392 14.00 23.95 -0.67
N SER A 393 14.42 25.17 -1.03
CA SER A 393 15.83 25.49 -1.33
C SER A 393 16.79 25.39 -0.13
N ASN A 394 16.30 25.44 1.11
CA ASN A 394 17.15 25.39 2.32
C ASN A 394 17.40 23.96 2.84
N PHE A 395 16.56 22.98 2.50
CA PHE A 395 16.65 21.62 3.05
C PHE A 395 17.40 20.63 2.16
N ASP A 396 17.39 20.83 0.84
CA ASP A 396 18.18 20.02 -0.11
C ASP A 396 19.70 20.14 0.14
N ASN A 397 20.14 21.23 0.77
CA ASN A 397 21.54 21.50 1.12
C ASN A 397 21.86 21.35 2.62
N ASN A 398 20.90 20.90 3.44
CA ASN A 398 21.16 20.72 4.87
C ASN A 398 21.94 19.41 5.10
N PRO A 399 23.16 19.44 5.65
CA PRO A 399 23.97 18.25 5.87
C PRO A 399 23.30 17.25 6.82
N ASP A 400 22.46 17.71 7.74
CA ASP A 400 21.72 16.85 8.67
C ASP A 400 20.61 16.07 7.95
N THR A 401 19.91 16.69 6.98
CA THR A 401 18.90 16.00 6.16
C THR A 401 19.53 14.85 5.39
N LEU A 402 20.66 15.11 4.72
CA LEU A 402 21.40 14.09 4.00
C LEU A 402 21.92 13.00 4.95
N THR A 403 22.43 13.39 6.11
CA THR A 403 22.93 12.45 7.14
C THR A 403 21.82 11.54 7.63
N LEU A 404 20.64 12.08 7.92
CA LEU A 404 19.49 11.28 8.36
C LEU A 404 18.97 10.38 7.25
N ALA A 405 18.79 10.89 6.02
CA ALA A 405 18.37 10.09 4.88
C ALA A 405 19.33 8.91 4.63
N ASN A 406 20.64 9.16 4.68
CA ASN A 406 21.67 8.13 4.56
C ASN A 406 21.61 7.12 5.72
N ARG A 407 21.34 7.58 6.95
CA ARG A 407 21.21 6.68 8.12
C ARG A 407 19.96 5.79 8.03
N LEU A 408 18.86 6.31 7.50
CA LEU A 408 17.63 5.56 7.25
C LEU A 408 17.74 4.66 6.02
N GLY A 409 18.80 4.81 5.21
CA GLY A 409 19.20 3.85 4.18
C GLY A 409 18.23 3.73 3.00
N GLY A 410 17.35 4.72 2.78
CA GLY A 410 16.34 4.67 1.73
C GLY A 410 15.20 3.69 2.02
N LEU A 411 14.97 3.31 3.29
CA LEU A 411 13.87 2.46 3.72
C LEU A 411 12.60 3.29 3.94
N PRO A 412 11.58 3.19 3.08
CA PRO A 412 10.41 4.07 3.12
C PRO A 412 9.70 4.10 4.48
N LEU A 413 9.47 2.93 5.09
CA LEU A 413 8.77 2.88 6.38
C LEU A 413 9.56 3.59 7.50
N ALA A 414 10.88 3.44 7.55
CA ALA A 414 11.71 4.13 8.54
C ALA A 414 11.71 5.66 8.32
N ILE A 415 11.72 6.09 7.06
CA ILE A 415 11.61 7.51 6.67
C ILE A 415 10.26 8.09 7.09
N VAL A 416 9.16 7.39 6.80
CA VAL A 416 7.82 7.85 7.17
C VAL A 416 7.64 7.91 8.68
N ILE A 417 8.14 6.92 9.42
CA ILE A 417 8.13 6.91 10.90
C ILE A 417 8.89 8.12 11.46
N ALA A 418 10.09 8.39 10.94
CA ALA A 418 10.88 9.55 11.35
C ALA A 418 10.17 10.87 11.04
N GLY A 419 9.65 11.02 9.83
CA GLY A 419 8.90 12.21 9.42
C GLY A 419 7.62 12.41 10.24
N ALA A 420 6.83 11.36 10.46
CA ALA A 420 5.62 11.42 11.27
C ALA A 420 5.93 11.89 12.70
N PHE A 421 6.96 11.33 13.33
CA PHE A 421 7.39 11.78 14.66
C PHE A 421 7.77 13.26 14.68
N MET A 422 8.57 13.73 13.71
CA MET A 422 8.93 15.16 13.61
C MET A 422 7.69 16.04 13.46
N ARG A 423 6.75 15.63 12.61
CA ARG A 423 5.51 16.37 12.36
C ARG A 423 4.63 16.45 13.60
N GLU A 424 4.48 15.35 14.33
CA GLU A 424 3.60 15.26 15.51
C GLU A 424 4.18 15.98 16.73
N THR A 425 5.51 16.00 16.87
CA THR A 425 6.20 16.58 18.03
C THR A 425 6.76 17.98 17.79
N GLY A 426 6.86 18.41 16.53
CA GLY A 426 7.58 19.63 16.13
C GLY A 426 9.11 19.50 16.18
N THR A 427 9.65 18.29 16.33
CA THR A 427 11.10 18.03 16.42
C THR A 427 11.81 18.36 15.11
N SER A 428 12.92 19.10 15.18
CA SER A 428 13.76 19.38 14.01
C SER A 428 14.58 18.16 13.56
N ILE A 429 15.08 18.16 12.31
CA ILE A 429 15.91 17.06 11.78
C ILE A 429 17.18 16.86 12.63
N THR A 430 17.82 17.96 13.04
CA THR A 430 19.03 17.94 13.88
C THR A 430 18.76 17.31 15.25
N GLU A 431 17.65 17.68 15.91
CA GLU A 431 17.27 17.10 17.20
C GLU A 431 16.91 15.62 17.06
N TYR A 432 16.16 15.25 16.01
CA TYR A 432 15.83 13.86 15.73
C TYR A 432 17.08 13.00 15.55
N LEU A 433 18.09 13.49 14.82
CA LEU A 433 19.38 12.81 14.69
C LEU A 433 20.09 12.60 16.03
N GLN A 434 20.03 13.59 16.93
CA GLN A 434 20.59 13.45 18.27
C GLN A 434 19.85 12.39 19.09
N TYR A 435 18.52 12.35 19.02
CA TYR A 435 17.73 11.30 19.67
C TYR A 435 18.01 9.92 19.07
N TYR A 436 18.11 9.82 17.75
CA TYR A 436 18.43 8.58 17.05
C TYR A 436 19.78 8.00 17.50
N GLN A 437 20.78 8.87 17.74
CA GLN A 437 22.10 8.45 18.22
C GLN A 437 22.14 8.06 19.70
N LYS A 438 21.38 8.75 20.55
CA LYS A 438 21.45 8.59 22.01
C LYS A 438 20.46 7.57 22.56
N SER A 439 19.25 7.52 21.99
CA SER A 439 18.08 6.84 22.56
C SER A 439 17.27 6.13 21.48
N TRP A 440 17.93 5.39 20.59
CA TRP A 440 17.29 4.71 19.45
C TRP A 440 16.08 3.85 19.85
N SER A 441 16.20 3.07 20.93
CA SER A 441 15.14 2.17 21.40
C SER A 441 13.87 2.90 21.81
N GLU A 442 14.01 3.91 22.67
CA GLU A 442 12.92 4.74 23.15
C GLU A 442 12.28 5.50 21.98
N LEU A 443 13.09 6.04 21.07
CA LEU A 443 12.62 6.73 19.89
C LEU A 443 11.77 5.81 19.00
N GLN A 444 12.20 4.58 18.75
CA GLN A 444 11.44 3.64 17.94
C GLN A 444 10.16 3.18 18.65
N LEU A 445 10.18 2.90 19.96
CA LEU A 445 8.99 2.49 20.72
C LEU A 445 7.90 3.56 20.74
N GLN A 446 8.29 4.84 20.77
CA GLN A 446 7.36 5.98 20.81
C GLN A 446 6.89 6.42 19.41
N SER A 447 7.55 5.96 18.34
CA SER A 447 7.20 6.36 16.97
C SER A 447 6.17 5.40 16.37
N ASN A 448 5.02 5.93 15.95
CA ASN A 448 3.95 5.16 15.31
C ASN A 448 3.77 5.65 13.86
N PRO A 449 3.76 4.77 12.83
CA PRO A 449 3.56 5.20 11.44
C PRO A 449 2.14 5.72 11.12
N GLY A 450 1.26 5.85 12.12
CA GLY A 450 -0.09 6.38 11.99
C GLY A 450 -1.07 5.41 11.30
N ARG A 451 -2.25 5.91 10.92
CA ARG A 451 -3.33 5.09 10.32
C ARG A 451 -2.96 4.43 8.97
N GLN A 452 -1.91 4.92 8.29
CA GLN A 452 -1.52 4.46 6.95
C GLN A 452 -0.77 3.11 6.98
N TYR A 453 -0.25 2.70 8.14
CA TYR A 453 0.44 1.42 8.34
C TYR A 453 -0.14 0.70 9.56
N GLN A 454 -1.31 0.08 9.38
CA GLN A 454 -2.05 -0.57 10.48
C GLN A 454 -1.36 -1.80 11.08
N GLN A 455 -0.34 -2.36 10.41
CA GLN A 455 0.35 -3.60 10.82
C GLN A 455 1.57 -3.40 11.74
N GLY A 456 1.68 -2.25 12.40
CA GLY A 456 2.64 -2.03 13.48
C GLY A 456 3.97 -1.40 13.06
N ASN A 457 4.88 -1.31 14.04
CA ASN A 457 6.21 -0.70 13.88
C ASN A 457 7.16 -1.65 13.15
N ILE A 458 8.14 -1.09 12.43
CA ILE A 458 9.20 -1.80 11.71
C ILE A 458 9.92 -2.84 12.58
N LEU A 459 10.06 -2.56 13.88
CA LEU A 459 10.66 -3.47 14.86
C LEU A 459 9.86 -4.77 15.01
N GLN A 460 8.53 -4.68 15.05
CA GLN A 460 7.66 -5.85 15.18
C GLN A 460 7.74 -6.72 13.92
N THR A 461 7.74 -6.09 12.74
CA THR A 461 7.87 -6.81 11.46
C THR A 461 9.16 -7.62 11.39
N TRP A 462 10.29 -7.05 11.81
CA TRP A 462 11.58 -7.76 11.79
C TRP A 462 11.71 -8.77 12.94
N MET A 463 11.14 -8.49 14.11
CA MET A 463 11.11 -9.44 15.21
C MET A 463 10.37 -10.72 14.82
N ILE A 464 9.27 -10.64 14.07
CA ILE A 464 8.56 -11.83 13.54
C ILE A 464 9.50 -12.66 12.66
N SER A 465 10.20 -12.04 11.71
CA SER A 465 11.18 -12.76 10.86
C SER A 465 12.30 -13.39 11.68
N TYR A 466 12.78 -12.69 12.70
CA TYR A 466 13.85 -13.18 13.57
C TYR A 466 13.44 -14.37 14.41
N LEU A 467 12.26 -14.33 15.03
CA LEU A 467 11.73 -15.45 15.80
C LEU A 467 11.50 -16.68 14.93
N GLU A 468 11.04 -16.48 13.69
CA GLU A 468 10.93 -17.56 12.70
C GLU A 468 12.29 -18.16 12.33
N ILE A 469 13.32 -17.33 12.11
CA ILE A 469 14.68 -17.80 11.85
C ILE A 469 15.22 -18.53 13.09
N GLN A 470 15.03 -17.99 14.28
CA GLN A 470 15.50 -18.58 15.53
C GLN A 470 14.86 -19.95 15.79
N LYS A 471 13.57 -20.11 15.47
CA LYS A 471 12.86 -21.40 15.55
C LYS A 471 13.43 -22.44 14.58
N ARG A 472 13.79 -22.04 13.35
CA ARG A 472 14.26 -22.94 12.29
C ARG A 472 15.76 -23.25 12.36
N ASP A 473 16.57 -22.23 12.63
CA ASP A 473 18.03 -22.30 12.72
C ASP A 473 18.55 -21.25 13.73
N PRO A 474 18.73 -21.65 15.01
CA PRO A 474 19.28 -20.77 16.03
C PRO A 474 20.67 -20.21 15.68
N SER A 475 21.49 -20.98 14.96
CA SER A 475 22.84 -20.53 14.58
C SER A 475 22.78 -19.43 13.51
N ALA A 476 21.79 -19.45 12.62
CA ALA A 476 21.55 -18.35 11.68
C ALA A 476 21.07 -17.08 12.38
N ALA A 477 20.22 -17.20 13.41
CA ALA A 477 19.78 -16.06 14.21
C ALA A 477 20.95 -15.40 14.95
N ASP A 478 21.81 -16.20 15.62
CA ASP A 478 23.02 -15.70 16.27
C ASP A 478 24.03 -15.12 15.27
N LEU A 479 24.13 -15.72 14.08
CA LEU A 479 24.94 -15.18 13.00
C LEU A 479 24.45 -13.79 12.57
N LEU A 480 23.14 -13.59 12.41
CA LEU A 480 22.59 -12.27 12.07
C LEU A 480 23.01 -11.20 13.09
N LEU A 481 22.89 -11.52 14.38
CA LEU A 481 23.28 -10.60 15.45
C LEU A 481 24.79 -10.33 15.45
N LEU A 482 25.63 -11.36 15.26
CA LEU A 482 27.07 -11.19 15.10
C LEU A 482 27.41 -10.28 13.91
N LEU A 483 26.74 -10.48 12.77
CA LEU A 483 27.01 -9.73 11.54
C LEU A 483 26.71 -8.23 11.69
N ALA A 484 25.77 -7.86 12.57
CA ALA A 484 25.46 -6.47 12.87
C ALA A 484 26.62 -5.71 13.56
N HIS A 485 27.61 -6.41 14.11
CA HIS A 485 28.80 -5.79 14.72
C HIS A 485 29.94 -5.47 13.72
N PHE A 486 29.78 -5.79 12.44
CA PHE A 486 30.71 -5.42 11.37
C PHE A 486 30.19 -4.21 10.59
N ASP A 487 31.04 -3.50 9.83
CA ASP A 487 30.53 -2.57 8.79
C ASP A 487 29.55 -3.30 7.85
N ASN A 488 28.39 -2.69 7.62
CA ASN A 488 27.25 -3.34 6.99
C ASN A 488 27.32 -3.40 5.45
N ARG A 489 28.37 -2.85 4.82
CA ARG A 489 28.45 -2.73 3.35
C ARG A 489 29.13 -3.91 2.68
N ASP A 490 30.05 -4.59 3.37
CA ASP A 490 30.93 -5.58 2.75
C ASP A 490 31.39 -6.64 3.74
N ILE A 491 30.55 -7.63 4.05
CA ILE A 491 30.85 -8.72 4.97
C ILE A 491 31.19 -9.97 4.15
N TRP A 492 32.34 -10.61 4.36
CA TRP A 492 32.72 -11.83 3.64
C TRP A 492 33.04 -12.99 4.59
N TYR A 493 33.13 -14.20 4.05
CA TYR A 493 33.32 -15.41 4.85
C TYR A 493 34.61 -15.38 5.66
N GLU A 494 35.73 -15.09 5.00
CA GLU A 494 37.07 -15.10 5.59
C GLU A 494 37.21 -14.07 6.73
N LEU A 495 36.44 -12.98 6.70
CA LEU A 495 36.37 -12.01 7.79
C LEU A 495 35.88 -12.68 9.07
N VAL A 496 34.78 -13.44 8.97
CA VAL A 496 34.15 -14.12 10.11
C VAL A 496 34.91 -15.38 10.49
N GLU A 497 35.46 -16.10 9.51
CA GLU A 497 36.25 -17.32 9.74
C GLU A 497 37.49 -17.07 10.61
N CYS A 498 38.09 -15.88 10.55
CA CYS A 498 39.26 -15.54 11.36
C CYS A 498 39.07 -15.75 12.87
N VAL A 499 37.82 -15.72 13.35
CA VAL A 499 37.49 -16.04 14.75
C VAL A 499 37.87 -17.47 15.16
N ARG A 500 38.05 -18.39 14.20
CA ARG A 500 38.50 -19.77 14.47
C ARG A 500 39.93 -19.85 14.99
N HIS A 501 40.72 -18.77 14.85
CA HIS A 501 42.03 -18.64 15.48
C HIS A 501 41.94 -18.23 16.97
N SER A 502 40.72 -18.08 17.51
CA SER A 502 40.46 -17.93 18.94
C SER A 502 40.30 -19.29 19.61
N SER A 503 40.85 -19.44 20.82
CA SER A 503 40.69 -20.61 21.67
C SER A 503 39.27 -20.76 22.25
N ASN A 504 38.47 -19.68 22.28
CA ASN A 504 37.16 -19.61 22.94
C ASN A 504 36.03 -19.34 21.94
N ILE A 505 36.06 -19.98 20.77
CA ILE A 505 34.98 -19.88 19.78
C ILE A 505 33.71 -20.64 20.25
N PRO A 506 32.51 -20.02 20.22
CA PRO A 506 31.27 -20.74 20.52
C PRO A 506 30.99 -21.87 19.53
N ASN A 507 30.40 -22.97 20.02
CA ASN A 507 30.12 -24.15 19.19
C ASN A 507 29.27 -23.84 17.94
N TRP A 508 28.27 -22.97 18.07
CA TRP A 508 27.41 -22.56 16.95
C TRP A 508 28.24 -21.84 15.87
N LEU A 509 29.16 -20.96 16.27
CA LEU A 509 30.00 -20.18 15.36
C LEU A 509 31.08 -21.06 14.72
N ASN A 510 31.66 -21.99 15.47
CA ASN A 510 32.61 -22.97 14.91
C ASN A 510 31.93 -23.87 13.85
N LYS A 511 30.66 -24.25 14.07
CA LYS A 511 29.87 -25.00 13.09
C LYS A 511 29.62 -24.18 11.83
N VAL A 512 29.15 -22.94 11.98
CA VAL A 512 28.85 -22.02 10.87
C VAL A 512 30.10 -21.65 10.07
N THR A 513 31.25 -21.47 10.74
CA THR A 513 32.52 -21.10 10.10
C THR A 513 33.35 -22.30 9.64
N SER A 514 32.87 -23.54 9.83
CA SER A 514 33.59 -24.78 9.51
C SER A 514 34.05 -24.87 8.05
N SER A 515 33.28 -24.29 7.13
CA SER A 515 33.58 -24.15 5.71
C SER A 515 32.78 -22.99 5.10
N GLY A 516 33.22 -22.47 3.96
CA GLY A 516 32.46 -21.46 3.22
C GLY A 516 31.06 -21.93 2.79
N LEU A 517 30.86 -23.24 2.61
CA LEU A 517 29.53 -23.82 2.35
C LEU A 517 28.64 -23.76 3.59
N ALA A 518 29.16 -24.16 4.76
CA ALA A 518 28.40 -24.09 6.02
C ALA A 518 27.98 -22.63 6.34
N PHE A 519 28.86 -21.68 6.07
CA PHE A 519 28.56 -20.25 6.20
C PHE A 519 27.43 -19.82 5.27
N LYS A 520 27.51 -20.18 3.98
CA LYS A 520 26.45 -19.90 3.00
C LYS A 520 25.11 -20.56 3.37
N ILE A 521 25.13 -21.76 3.95
CA ILE A 521 23.93 -22.43 4.47
C ILE A 521 23.33 -21.62 5.62
N GLY A 522 24.15 -21.16 6.58
CA GLY A 522 23.69 -20.29 7.67
C GLY A 522 23.12 -18.96 7.18
N LEU A 523 23.68 -18.40 6.11
CA LEU A 523 23.17 -17.17 5.49
C LEU A 523 21.90 -17.38 4.65
N LYS A 524 21.62 -18.62 4.20
CA LYS A 524 20.50 -18.93 3.29
C LYS A 524 19.17 -18.43 3.85
N SER A 525 18.91 -18.67 5.14
CA SER A 525 17.69 -18.21 5.80
C SER A 525 17.65 -16.68 5.91
N LEU A 526 18.77 -16.04 6.24
CA LEU A 526 18.86 -14.59 6.41
C LEU A 526 18.61 -13.84 5.09
N ILE A 527 19.17 -14.35 3.98
CA ILE A 527 18.92 -13.85 2.62
C ILE A 527 17.49 -14.19 2.21
N GLY A 528 17.02 -15.39 2.54
CA GLY A 528 15.66 -15.84 2.26
C GLY A 528 14.60 -14.89 2.83
N PHE A 529 14.80 -14.34 4.02
CA PHE A 529 13.94 -13.33 4.65
C PHE A 529 14.28 -11.88 4.27
N SER A 530 15.20 -11.67 3.31
CA SER A 530 15.67 -10.35 2.88
C SER A 530 16.31 -9.49 3.98
N LEU A 531 16.84 -10.09 5.06
CA LEU A 531 17.57 -9.38 6.13
C LEU A 531 19.04 -9.13 5.76
N LEU A 532 19.57 -9.92 4.81
CA LEU A 532 20.89 -9.75 4.20
C LEU A 532 20.78 -9.75 2.68
N GLU A 533 21.62 -8.96 2.04
CA GLU A 533 21.76 -8.89 0.59
C GLU A 533 23.07 -9.57 0.16
N SER A 534 23.02 -10.39 -0.88
CA SER A 534 24.20 -11.03 -1.46
C SER A 534 24.77 -10.19 -2.60
N LYS A 535 26.05 -9.86 -2.52
CA LYS A 535 26.81 -9.20 -3.58
C LYS A 535 27.59 -10.24 -4.37
N GLN A 536 26.89 -10.93 -5.28
CA GLN A 536 27.44 -12.10 -5.99
C GLN A 536 28.77 -11.82 -6.72
N GLN A 537 28.96 -10.63 -7.28
CA GLN A 537 30.20 -10.26 -7.98
C GLN A 537 31.39 -10.02 -7.04
N GLU A 538 31.13 -9.66 -5.78
CA GLU A 538 32.16 -9.32 -4.78
C GLU A 538 32.44 -10.47 -3.80
N GLY A 539 31.60 -11.51 -3.80
CA GLY A 539 31.70 -12.62 -2.85
C GLY A 539 31.40 -12.20 -1.41
N SER A 540 30.61 -11.15 -1.22
CA SER A 540 30.30 -10.56 0.08
C SER A 540 28.81 -10.31 0.28
N TYR A 541 28.47 -9.83 1.46
CA TYR A 541 27.12 -9.63 1.94
C TYR A 541 26.97 -8.22 2.51
N ALA A 542 25.77 -7.66 2.43
CA ALA A 542 25.45 -6.38 3.03
C ALA A 542 24.21 -6.49 3.91
N MET A 543 24.16 -5.67 4.95
CA MET A 543 23.01 -5.51 5.83
C MET A 543 22.46 -4.09 5.68
N HIS A 544 21.13 -3.95 5.76
CA HIS A 544 20.52 -2.63 5.75
C HIS A 544 20.89 -1.85 7.04
N PRO A 545 21.27 -0.56 6.99
CA PRO A 545 21.71 0.19 8.17
C PRO A 545 20.73 0.19 9.35
N VAL A 546 19.43 0.34 9.07
CA VAL A 546 18.40 0.32 10.12
C VAL A 546 18.19 -1.09 10.69
N VAL A 547 18.42 -2.15 9.88
CA VAL A 547 18.39 -3.54 10.36
C VAL A 547 19.59 -3.79 11.28
N GLN A 548 20.76 -3.26 10.92
CA GLN A 548 21.95 -3.30 11.77
C GLN A 548 21.69 -2.60 13.12
N ASP A 549 21.15 -1.38 13.11
CA ASP A 549 20.81 -0.65 14.34
C ASP A 549 19.82 -1.45 15.21
N TRP A 550 18.83 -2.08 14.59
CA TRP A 550 17.88 -2.96 15.26
C TRP A 550 18.54 -4.21 15.85
N CYS A 551 19.40 -4.92 15.12
CA CYS A 551 20.11 -6.08 15.64
C CYS A 551 21.00 -5.70 16.84
N LEU A 552 21.73 -4.58 16.75
CA LEU A 552 22.54 -4.06 17.85
C LEU A 552 21.69 -3.68 19.07
N HIS A 553 20.45 -3.25 18.85
CA HIS A 553 19.50 -3.00 19.94
C HIS A 553 19.02 -4.32 20.58
N VAL A 554 18.63 -5.31 19.77
CA VAL A 554 18.20 -6.64 20.25
C VAL A 554 19.29 -7.32 21.07
N THR A 555 20.56 -7.20 20.65
CA THR A 555 21.72 -7.70 21.43
C THR A 555 21.85 -7.02 22.80
N ASN A 556 21.48 -5.74 22.91
CA ASN A 556 21.59 -4.97 24.16
C ASN A 556 20.41 -5.21 25.13
N GLU A 557 19.22 -5.53 24.62
CA GLU A 557 18.03 -5.77 25.45
C GLU A 557 17.88 -7.21 25.95
N SER A 558 18.33 -8.21 25.18
CA SER A 558 18.17 -9.63 25.55
C SER A 558 18.98 -9.96 26.81
N LYS A 559 18.33 -10.16 27.97
CA LYS A 559 18.98 -10.58 29.22
C LYS A 559 19.46 -12.04 29.19
N VAL A 560 19.20 -12.76 28.08
CA VAL A 560 19.24 -14.23 28.00
C VAL A 560 20.53 -14.75 27.36
N LEU A 561 21.25 -13.93 26.59
CA LEU A 561 22.53 -14.31 25.98
C LEU A 561 23.66 -13.63 26.73
N ASP A 562 24.75 -14.34 26.98
CA ASP A 562 25.95 -13.82 27.65
C ASP A 562 26.54 -12.69 26.78
N ARG A 563 26.06 -11.46 27.02
CA ARG A 563 26.05 -10.31 26.10
C ARG A 563 27.43 -9.84 25.65
N MET A 564 28.49 -10.31 26.29
CA MET A 564 29.86 -9.90 26.01
C MET A 564 30.47 -10.63 24.80
N GLN A 565 29.84 -11.67 24.24
CA GLN A 565 30.49 -12.46 23.19
C GLN A 565 30.46 -11.81 21.78
N PHE A 566 29.33 -11.30 21.27
CA PHE A 566 29.26 -10.91 19.83
C PHE A 566 30.20 -9.77 19.43
N HIS A 567 30.27 -8.70 20.24
CA HIS A 567 31.17 -7.59 19.95
C HIS A 567 32.66 -7.98 20.06
N GLU A 568 32.99 -8.91 20.96
CA GLU A 568 34.33 -9.44 21.16
C GLU A 568 34.71 -10.33 19.98
N LEU A 569 33.80 -11.23 19.58
CA LEU A 569 33.97 -12.09 18.41
C LEU A 569 34.15 -11.27 17.14
N ALA A 570 33.39 -10.19 16.96
CA ALA A 570 33.57 -9.28 15.82
C ALA A 570 34.92 -8.56 15.88
N LEU A 571 35.33 -8.04 17.04
CA LEU A 571 36.65 -7.41 17.20
C LEU A 571 37.79 -8.39 16.89
N ILE A 572 37.71 -9.60 17.43
CA ILE A 572 38.66 -10.69 17.19
C ILE A 572 38.71 -11.03 15.70
N SER A 573 37.55 -11.18 15.06
CA SER A 573 37.41 -11.46 13.63
C SER A 573 38.14 -10.41 12.78
N VAL A 574 37.86 -9.13 13.01
CA VAL A 574 38.49 -8.01 12.27
C VAL A 574 39.99 -7.93 12.58
N GLY A 575 40.38 -8.02 13.85
CA GLY A 575 41.78 -7.95 14.26
C GLY A 575 42.62 -9.08 13.68
N PHE A 576 42.15 -10.33 13.77
CA PHE A 576 42.87 -11.50 13.25
C PHE A 576 42.85 -11.59 11.72
N SER A 577 41.98 -10.83 11.06
CA SER A 577 42.03 -10.65 9.60
C SER A 577 43.18 -9.75 9.15
N VAL A 578 43.84 -9.02 10.04
CA VAL A 578 44.99 -8.18 9.70
C VAL A 578 46.24 -9.07 9.57
N PRO A 579 46.87 -9.14 8.39
CA PRO A 579 48.07 -9.95 8.18
C PRO A 579 49.25 -9.50 9.06
N SER A 580 50.08 -10.47 9.48
CA SER A 580 51.31 -10.21 10.25
C SER A 580 52.48 -9.72 9.38
N ASP A 581 52.48 -10.06 8.08
CA ASP A 581 53.63 -9.83 7.19
C ASP A 581 53.57 -8.47 6.47
N ILE A 582 54.69 -7.74 6.53
CA ILE A 582 54.87 -6.38 5.99
C ILE A 582 55.11 -6.38 4.46
N HIS A 583 55.21 -7.56 3.84
CA HIS A 583 55.59 -7.68 2.42
C HIS A 583 54.49 -8.34 1.59
N TRP A 584 54.07 -7.58 0.56
CA TRP A 584 53.09 -7.88 -0.50
C TRP A 584 51.65 -7.34 -0.33
N ASP A 585 51.01 -7.17 -1.48
CA ASP A 585 49.97 -6.21 -1.88
C ASP A 585 48.59 -6.41 -1.23
N HIS A 586 48.50 -6.23 0.09
CA HIS A 586 47.23 -6.31 0.84
C HIS A 586 46.36 -5.04 0.73
N ALA A 587 46.65 -4.11 -0.20
CA ALA A 587 45.94 -2.83 -0.31
C ALA A 587 44.42 -3.01 -0.42
N LYS A 588 43.97 -4.01 -1.21
CA LYS A 588 42.55 -4.36 -1.34
C LYS A 588 41.94 -4.87 -0.03
N LEU A 589 42.64 -5.76 0.68
CA LEU A 589 42.18 -6.28 1.98
C LEU A 589 42.13 -5.17 3.03
N GLN A 590 43.15 -4.30 3.09
CA GLN A 590 43.17 -3.17 4.01
C GLN A 590 42.02 -2.19 3.74
N GLN A 591 41.72 -1.91 2.46
CA GLN A 591 40.60 -1.05 2.08
C GLN A 591 39.25 -1.64 2.54
N ARG A 592 39.08 -2.97 2.46
CA ARG A 592 37.89 -3.66 2.95
C ARG A 592 37.83 -3.73 4.47
N LEU A 593 38.94 -4.00 5.15
CA LEU A 593 39.01 -4.12 6.62
C LEU A 593 38.83 -2.81 7.36
N LEU A 594 39.31 -1.69 6.79
CA LEU A 594 39.31 -0.40 7.47
C LEU A 594 37.91 0.09 7.90
N PRO A 595 36.86 -0.01 7.06
CA PRO A 595 35.48 0.21 7.49
C PRO A 595 35.07 -0.63 8.70
N HIS A 596 35.37 -1.93 8.72
CA HIS A 596 35.05 -2.79 9.86
C HIS A 596 35.81 -2.39 11.12
N ALA A 597 37.11 -2.07 11.00
CA ALA A 597 37.94 -1.60 12.11
C ALA A 597 37.44 -0.28 12.69
N ASP A 598 36.93 0.62 11.84
CA ASP A 598 36.34 1.89 12.26
C ASP A 598 34.93 1.69 12.87
N HIS A 599 34.23 0.59 12.53
CA HIS A 599 32.89 0.26 13.01
C HIS A 599 32.86 -0.49 14.36
N VAL A 600 33.76 -1.46 14.56
CA VAL A 600 33.79 -2.28 15.79
C VAL A 600 33.99 -1.41 17.03
N ARG A 601 33.15 -1.63 18.05
CA ARG A 601 33.15 -0.81 19.27
C ARG A 601 34.23 -1.28 20.25
N TYR A 602 35.13 -0.38 20.64
CA TYR A 602 36.25 -0.66 21.56
C TYR A 602 36.18 0.13 22.89
N PHE A 603 35.05 0.77 23.24
CA PHE A 603 34.89 1.58 24.46
C PHE A 603 34.02 0.92 25.53
N GLY A 604 34.45 0.98 26.81
CA GLY A 604 33.70 0.48 27.98
C GLY A 604 34.21 -0.83 28.62
N TRP A 605 35.46 -1.23 28.38
CA TRP A 605 35.95 -2.59 28.66
C TRP A 605 36.47 -2.72 30.10
N SER A 606 35.98 -3.73 30.83
CA SER A 606 36.54 -4.19 32.10
C SER A 606 37.29 -5.52 32.00
N HIS A 607 37.17 -6.23 30.87
CA HIS A 607 37.76 -7.55 30.64
C HIS A 607 39.03 -7.45 29.77
N ASP A 608 40.12 -8.09 30.23
CA ASP A 608 41.45 -8.07 29.59
C ASP A 608 41.78 -9.46 28.99
N GLY A 609 40.89 -9.99 28.15
CA GLY A 609 41.12 -11.26 27.46
C GLY A 609 42.31 -11.17 26.50
N ILE A 610 43.27 -12.09 26.59
CA ILE A 610 44.53 -12.08 25.81
C ILE A 610 44.25 -11.97 24.30
N GLU A 611 43.22 -12.64 23.80
CA GLU A 611 42.87 -12.63 22.38
C GLU A 611 42.34 -11.29 21.88
N LEU A 612 41.61 -10.58 22.74
CA LEU A 612 41.10 -9.24 22.47
C LEU A 612 42.24 -8.24 22.44
N LEU A 613 43.20 -8.38 23.35
CA LEU A 613 44.41 -7.56 23.37
C LEU A 613 45.27 -7.81 22.12
N ARG A 614 45.39 -9.05 21.66
CA ARG A 614 46.02 -9.39 20.38
C ARG A 614 45.27 -8.75 19.21
N ALA A 615 43.95 -8.83 19.18
CA ALA A 615 43.14 -8.22 18.13
C ALA A 615 43.32 -6.69 18.09
N LEU A 616 43.36 -6.02 19.25
CA LEU A 616 43.65 -4.57 19.34
C LEU A 616 45.04 -4.23 18.81
N HIS A 617 46.08 -5.01 19.14
CA HIS A 617 47.41 -4.83 18.57
C HIS A 617 47.38 -4.91 17.03
N CYS A 618 46.71 -5.93 16.48
CA CYS A 618 46.56 -6.09 15.04
C CYS A 618 45.83 -4.92 14.38
N LEU A 619 44.78 -4.38 15.01
CA LEU A 619 44.13 -3.14 14.54
C LEU A 619 45.06 -1.93 14.61
N GLY A 620 45.93 -1.86 15.62
CA GLY A 620 47.01 -0.89 15.70
C GLY A 620 47.88 -0.91 14.44
N ASN A 621 48.30 -2.12 14.01
CA ASN A 621 49.09 -2.32 12.79
C ASN A 621 48.32 -1.83 11.54
N LEU A 622 47.03 -2.19 11.41
CA LEU A 622 46.18 -1.72 10.31
C LEU A 622 46.12 -0.18 10.25
N TYR A 623 45.92 0.49 11.40
CA TYR A 623 45.89 1.94 11.46
C TYR A 623 47.25 2.58 11.17
N LEU A 624 48.35 1.97 11.62
CA LEU A 624 49.71 2.40 11.35
C LEU A 624 49.99 2.36 9.84
N TYR A 625 49.64 1.26 9.17
CA TYR A 625 49.77 1.12 7.70
C TYR A 625 48.94 2.16 6.94
N GLN A 626 47.75 2.49 7.46
CA GLN A 626 46.88 3.52 6.90
C GLN A 626 47.28 4.96 7.31
N LYS A 627 48.43 5.12 7.99
CA LYS A 627 48.93 6.40 8.52
C LYS A 627 47.96 7.13 9.46
N LYS A 628 47.00 6.41 10.05
CA LYS A 628 46.07 6.91 11.08
C LYS A 628 46.73 6.82 12.46
N LEU A 629 47.85 7.53 12.64
CA LEU A 629 48.77 7.40 13.80
C LEU A 629 48.07 7.52 15.16
N LYS A 630 47.17 8.50 15.34
CA LYS A 630 46.41 8.67 16.60
C LYS A 630 45.53 7.46 16.94
N LYS A 631 44.94 6.82 15.93
CA LYS A 631 44.13 5.60 16.15
C LYS A 631 45.04 4.42 16.48
N ALA A 632 46.16 4.29 15.78
CA ALA A 632 47.16 3.24 16.04
C ALA A 632 47.71 3.33 17.47
N GLU A 633 48.17 4.51 17.88
CA GLU A 633 48.69 4.79 19.22
C GLU A 633 47.69 4.36 20.31
N LYS A 634 46.42 4.74 20.15
CA LYS A 634 45.35 4.39 21.08
C LYS A 634 45.10 2.88 21.18
N MET A 635 45.17 2.16 20.05
CA MET A 635 45.03 0.71 20.05
C MET A 635 46.20 0.04 20.77
N TYR A 636 47.44 0.46 20.47
CA TYR A 636 48.64 -0.07 21.13
C TYR A 636 48.67 0.25 22.63
N GLN A 637 48.27 1.45 23.05
CA GLN A 637 48.18 1.81 24.47
C GLN A 637 47.22 0.89 25.23
N ARG A 638 46.04 0.62 24.67
CA ARG A 638 45.08 -0.29 25.32
C ARG A 638 45.59 -1.73 25.35
N ALA A 639 46.18 -2.20 24.26
CA ALA A 639 46.76 -3.54 24.19
C ALA A 639 47.93 -3.71 25.17
N LEU A 640 48.80 -2.71 25.29
CA LEU A 640 49.95 -2.69 26.20
C LEU A 640 49.48 -2.78 27.65
N ALA A 641 48.60 -1.87 28.08
CA ALA A 641 48.10 -1.85 29.45
C ALA A 641 47.41 -3.18 29.85
N GLY A 642 46.69 -3.81 28.91
CA GLY A 642 46.08 -5.12 29.15
C GLY A 642 47.11 -6.26 29.23
N HIS A 643 48.10 -6.30 28.32
CA HIS A 643 49.14 -7.34 28.33
C HIS A 643 50.05 -7.22 29.56
N GLU A 644 50.42 -6.01 29.99
CA GLU A 644 51.15 -5.78 31.24
C GLU A 644 50.42 -6.38 32.45
N LYS A 645 49.10 -6.17 32.52
CA LYS A 645 48.27 -6.67 33.61
C LYS A 645 48.05 -8.20 33.55
N ALA A 646 47.87 -8.75 32.36
CA ALA A 646 47.53 -10.17 32.17
C ALA A 646 48.77 -11.09 32.12
N LEU A 647 49.88 -10.62 31.56
CA LEU A 647 51.07 -11.43 31.21
C LEU A 647 52.36 -10.91 31.87
N GLY A 648 52.36 -9.69 32.41
CA GLY A 648 53.53 -9.03 32.98
C GLY A 648 54.32 -8.17 31.98
N PRO A 649 55.22 -7.29 32.48
CA PRO A 649 55.96 -6.32 31.67
C PRO A 649 56.99 -6.94 30.71
N ASP A 650 57.59 -8.06 31.09
CA ASP A 650 58.68 -8.71 30.33
C ASP A 650 58.20 -9.73 29.29
N HIS A 651 56.87 -9.95 29.18
CA HIS A 651 56.32 -10.88 28.21
C HIS A 651 56.48 -10.36 26.78
N THR A 652 56.80 -11.22 25.81
CA THR A 652 57.07 -10.85 24.41
C THR A 652 55.98 -9.97 23.80
N SER A 653 54.70 -10.31 24.00
CA SER A 653 53.55 -9.53 23.52
C SER A 653 53.41 -8.15 24.16
N THR A 654 53.93 -7.98 25.38
CA THR A 654 53.97 -6.69 26.09
C THR A 654 55.07 -5.81 25.50
N LEU A 655 56.25 -6.40 25.28
CA LEU A 655 57.39 -5.71 24.67
C LEU A 655 57.13 -5.28 23.23
N ASP A 656 56.45 -6.11 22.43
CA ASP A 656 56.08 -5.77 21.05
C ASP A 656 55.08 -4.60 20.99
N ASN A 657 54.04 -4.62 21.84
CA ASN A 657 53.13 -3.48 21.99
C ASN A 657 53.86 -2.17 22.33
N HIS A 658 54.83 -2.23 23.25
CA HIS A 658 55.63 -1.08 23.65
C HIS A 658 56.49 -0.54 22.50
N GLY A 659 57.13 -1.42 21.73
CA GLY A 659 57.89 -1.03 20.53
C GLY A 659 57.02 -0.34 19.48
N ARG A 660 55.85 -0.91 19.17
CA ARG A 660 54.90 -0.35 18.19
C ARG A 660 54.24 0.94 18.66
N HIS A 661 53.95 1.06 19.96
CA HIS A 661 53.43 2.30 20.55
C HIS A 661 54.42 3.45 20.35
N LYS A 662 55.71 3.23 20.65
CA LYS A 662 56.77 4.22 20.41
C LYS A 662 56.93 4.58 18.93
N GLU A 663 56.88 3.59 18.04
CA GLU A 663 56.92 3.82 16.59
C GLU A 663 55.79 4.77 16.14
N ALA A 664 54.55 4.52 16.59
CA ALA A 664 53.42 5.39 16.27
C ALA A 664 53.59 6.83 16.82
N GLU A 665 54.13 6.96 18.03
CA GLU A 665 54.40 8.26 18.68
C GLU A 665 55.50 9.05 17.95
N GLU A 666 56.63 8.39 17.62
CA GLU A 666 57.75 9.01 16.91
C GLU A 666 57.35 9.50 15.51
N HIS A 667 56.58 8.68 14.77
CA HIS A 667 56.05 9.07 13.46
C HIS A 667 55.07 10.26 13.56
N GLN A 668 54.31 10.36 14.66
CA GLN A 668 53.41 11.48 14.91
C GLN A 668 54.17 12.78 15.19
N VAL A 669 55.25 12.70 15.97
CA VAL A 669 56.13 13.84 16.28
C VAL A 669 56.90 14.31 15.03
N GLN A 670 57.42 13.39 14.22
CA GLN A 670 58.11 13.73 12.96
C GLN A 670 57.16 14.37 11.93
N GLY A 671 55.91 13.88 11.83
CA GLY A 671 54.87 14.48 10.99
C GLY A 671 54.53 15.92 11.38
N MET A 672 54.48 16.23 12.69
CA MET A 672 54.28 17.59 13.20
C MET A 672 55.51 18.49 13.02
N GLY A 673 56.72 17.93 13.10
CA GLY A 673 57.98 18.65 12.85
C GLY A 673 58.13 19.13 11.40
N ASN A 674 57.64 18.36 10.43
CA ASN A 674 57.68 18.74 9.01
C ASN A 674 56.64 19.80 8.64
N VAL A 675 55.48 19.86 9.32
CA VAL A 675 54.49 20.94 9.13
C VAL A 675 54.98 22.27 9.70
N LYS A 676 55.84 22.26 10.72
CA LYS A 676 56.48 23.48 11.27
C LYS A 676 57.68 23.97 10.46
N ARG A 677 58.29 23.15 9.61
CA ARG A 677 59.44 23.55 8.76
C ARG A 677 59.05 24.14 7.41
N THR A 678 57.79 24.05 6.99
CA THR A 678 57.29 24.63 5.73
C THR A 678 56.64 26.01 5.88
N SER A 679 56.60 26.61 7.08
CA SER A 679 56.00 27.94 7.33
C SER A 679 57.01 29.07 7.59
N THR A 680 58.29 28.90 7.29
CA THR A 680 59.29 29.99 7.36
C THR A 680 60.33 29.84 6.26
N LEU A 681 59.99 30.27 5.04
CA LEU A 681 60.96 30.63 4.02
C LEU A 681 60.47 31.90 3.33
N ASP A 682 61.31 32.92 3.40
CA ASP A 682 61.12 34.27 2.91
C ASP A 682 60.74 34.33 1.43
N HIS A 683 59.81 35.23 1.13
CA HIS A 683 59.52 35.69 -0.23
C HIS A 683 60.68 36.52 -0.79
N PRO A 684 61.16 36.26 -2.01
CA PRO A 684 61.76 37.29 -2.84
C PRO A 684 60.75 37.84 -3.85
N HIS A 685 60.74 39.17 -3.97
CA HIS A 685 60.01 39.97 -4.96
C HIS A 685 60.29 39.54 -6.43
N PRO A 686 59.37 39.81 -7.37
CA PRO A 686 59.56 39.55 -8.80
C PRO A 686 60.15 40.77 -9.55
N PRO A 687 60.80 40.58 -10.71
CA PRO A 687 61.04 41.65 -11.68
C PRO A 687 59.99 41.64 -12.82
N PRO A 688 59.92 42.73 -13.62
CA PRO A 688 58.67 43.20 -14.24
C PRO A 688 58.57 42.98 -15.77
N ASP A 689 57.32 43.05 -16.22
CA ASP A 689 56.76 43.53 -17.49
C ASP A 689 57.35 43.12 -18.86
N THR A 690 56.46 42.61 -19.72
CA THR A 690 56.27 43.10 -21.10
C THR A 690 54.94 42.59 -21.71
N ASP A 691 53.93 43.47 -21.64
CA ASP A 691 53.01 43.94 -22.71
C ASP A 691 52.14 43.01 -23.60
N PHE A 692 50.81 43.17 -23.41
CA PHE A 692 49.72 43.54 -24.38
C PHE A 692 49.50 42.68 -25.66
N LEU A 693 48.29 42.30 -26.15
CA LEU A 693 46.88 42.76 -26.08
C LEU A 693 45.95 41.63 -26.69
N PRO A 694 44.60 41.74 -26.81
CA PRO A 694 43.64 40.74 -26.32
C PRO A 694 42.62 40.21 -27.38
N LEU A 695 41.53 39.57 -26.89
CA LEU A 695 40.26 39.09 -27.53
C LEU A 695 40.20 37.55 -27.68
N HIS A 696 39.14 36.78 -27.36
CA HIS A 696 37.70 37.03 -27.26
C HIS A 696 37.04 36.13 -26.18
N SER A 697 35.95 36.62 -25.59
CA SER A 697 34.94 35.86 -24.84
C SER A 697 33.98 35.14 -25.78
N VAL A 698 33.54 33.94 -25.43
CA VAL A 698 32.30 33.33 -25.97
C VAL A 698 31.36 33.04 -24.80
N ARG A 699 30.27 33.81 -24.75
CA ARG A 699 29.06 33.54 -23.98
C ARG A 699 28.13 32.68 -24.84
N SER A 700 27.45 31.71 -24.22
CA SER A 700 26.20 31.14 -24.74
C SER A 700 25.04 31.75 -23.96
N GLU A 701 24.33 32.68 -24.59
CA GLU A 701 23.01 33.17 -24.18
C GLU A 701 22.00 32.59 -25.19
N ASP A 702 21.07 31.77 -24.73
CA ASP A 702 19.87 31.41 -25.49
C ASP A 702 18.78 32.43 -25.16
N VAL A 703 18.46 33.28 -26.15
CA VAL A 703 17.32 34.21 -26.12
C VAL A 703 16.42 33.90 -27.32
N ILE A 704 15.17 33.61 -26.98
CA ILE A 704 14.05 33.36 -27.89
C ILE A 704 13.62 34.69 -28.51
N ILE A 705 13.52 34.75 -29.84
CA ILE A 705 12.94 35.87 -30.59
C ILE A 705 11.58 35.43 -31.18
N PRO A 706 10.48 36.16 -30.93
CA PRO A 706 9.19 35.96 -31.57
C PRO A 706 9.03 36.85 -32.82
N LEU A 707 8.17 36.44 -33.76
CA LEU A 707 7.70 37.27 -34.87
C LEU A 707 6.18 37.08 -35.10
N PRO A 708 5.48 38.08 -35.69
CA PRO A 708 4.22 38.60 -35.14
C PRO A 708 3.07 38.81 -36.15
N GLY A 709 1.89 39.15 -35.61
CA GLY A 709 0.81 39.91 -36.25
C GLY A 709 -0.17 39.08 -37.10
N MET A 710 -1.46 39.42 -37.29
CA MET A 710 -2.36 40.53 -36.90
C MET A 710 -3.70 40.13 -37.61
N GLN A 711 -4.94 40.26 -37.11
CA GLN A 711 -5.72 41.43 -36.72
C GLN A 711 -7.06 41.01 -36.07
N ALA A 712 -7.67 41.99 -35.38
CA ALA A 712 -8.84 41.93 -34.53
C ALA A 712 -10.17 42.29 -35.22
N SER A 713 -11.29 41.87 -34.61
CA SER A 713 -12.57 42.61 -34.53
C SER A 713 -13.43 41.96 -33.43
N SER A 714 -13.48 42.50 -32.22
CA SER A 714 -14.36 43.56 -31.71
C SER A 714 -15.76 43.10 -31.26
N CYS A 715 -16.04 43.46 -30.00
CA CYS A 715 -17.33 43.79 -29.36
C CYS A 715 -18.13 42.73 -28.59
N SER A 716 -18.07 42.95 -27.26
CA SER A 716 -19.17 43.00 -26.28
C SER A 716 -19.90 41.71 -25.90
N SER A 717 -19.68 41.22 -24.68
CA SER A 717 -20.56 41.43 -23.51
C SER A 717 -20.24 40.41 -22.40
N THR A 718 -19.91 40.91 -21.21
CA THR A 718 -20.18 40.38 -19.86
C THR A 718 -20.27 38.85 -19.63
N ALA A 719 -19.34 38.25 -18.86
CA ALA A 719 -19.54 37.25 -17.77
C ALA A 719 -18.26 36.44 -17.43
N LEU A 720 -18.27 35.78 -16.26
CA LEU A 720 -17.26 34.89 -15.61
C LEU A 720 -16.16 35.62 -14.79
N TYR A 721 -15.99 35.39 -13.48
CA TYR A 721 -15.95 34.12 -12.74
C TYR A 721 -16.67 34.17 -11.38
N LEU A 722 -17.32 33.06 -11.01
CA LEU A 722 -17.13 32.39 -9.71
C LEU A 722 -17.68 30.95 -9.79
N ILE A 723 -16.90 30.05 -9.21
CA ILE A 723 -17.07 28.61 -9.12
C ILE A 723 -18.26 28.28 -8.20
N SER A 724 -19.22 27.50 -8.71
CA SER A 724 -19.94 26.49 -7.92
C SER A 724 -20.57 25.47 -8.89
N ASP A 725 -19.81 24.44 -9.25
CA ASP A 725 -20.39 23.23 -9.84
C ASP A 725 -21.15 22.48 -8.74
N SER A 726 -22.37 22.97 -8.47
CA SER A 726 -23.38 22.27 -7.70
C SER A 726 -24.69 22.38 -8.47
N LEU A 727 -24.89 21.47 -9.43
CA LEU A 727 -26.21 21.12 -9.94
C LEU A 727 -26.44 19.63 -9.67
N PRO A 728 -27.52 19.25 -8.98
CA PRO A 728 -27.77 17.88 -8.60
C PRO A 728 -28.38 17.12 -9.78
N ALA A 729 -27.59 16.25 -10.40
CA ALA A 729 -28.15 15.14 -11.19
C ALA A 729 -28.72 14.09 -10.22
N ASN A 730 -29.85 14.37 -9.59
CA ASN A 730 -30.49 13.49 -8.61
C ASN A 730 -31.40 12.46 -9.30
N ILE A 731 -30.80 11.46 -9.96
CA ILE A 731 -31.42 10.14 -10.09
C ILE A 731 -30.35 9.12 -9.71
N SER A 732 -30.48 8.61 -8.50
CA SER A 732 -29.74 7.45 -8.02
C SER A 732 -30.77 6.49 -7.43
N ILE A 733 -30.66 5.21 -7.76
CA ILE A 733 -31.38 4.17 -7.04
C ILE A 733 -30.53 3.78 -5.84
N LEU A 734 -31.14 3.76 -4.67
CA LEU A 734 -30.49 3.30 -3.45
C LEU A 734 -30.96 1.88 -3.16
N GLU A 735 -30.01 0.93 -3.16
CA GLU A 735 -30.29 -0.46 -2.82
C GLU A 735 -30.33 -0.64 -1.30
N LEU A 736 -31.45 -1.11 -0.78
CA LEU A 736 -31.64 -1.40 0.64
C LEU A 736 -31.66 -2.91 0.86
N ARG A 737 -30.70 -3.44 1.62
CA ARG A 737 -30.75 -4.82 2.12
C ARG A 737 -31.55 -4.86 3.42
N ILE A 738 -32.75 -5.43 3.38
CA ILE A 738 -33.57 -5.69 4.57
C ILE A 738 -33.20 -7.11 5.05
N THR A 739 -32.41 -7.19 6.12
CA THR A 739 -32.10 -8.46 6.81
C THR A 739 -33.23 -8.84 7.75
N SER A 740 -33.57 -10.13 7.83
CA SER A 740 -34.68 -10.68 8.64
C SER A 740 -34.41 -10.71 10.16
N HIS A 741 -33.87 -9.64 10.73
CA HIS A 741 -33.66 -9.47 12.18
C HIS A 741 -34.30 -8.18 12.66
N ASP A 742 -35.63 -8.09 12.50
CA ASP A 742 -36.47 -7.11 13.20
C ASP A 742 -37.89 -7.69 13.39
N GLN A 743 -37.95 -8.94 13.89
CA GLN A 743 -39.14 -9.45 14.57
C GLN A 743 -38.80 -9.62 16.05
N GLY A 744 -39.38 -8.75 16.88
CA GLY A 744 -39.66 -9.02 18.28
C GLY A 744 -38.62 -8.54 19.31
N LEU A 745 -38.71 -7.27 19.69
CA LEU A 745 -38.36 -6.81 21.04
C LEU A 745 -39.63 -6.20 21.66
N CYS A 746 -40.49 -7.08 22.15
CA CYS A 746 -41.42 -6.76 23.23
C CYS A 746 -40.99 -7.62 24.43
N ASP A 747 -40.05 -7.10 25.22
CA ASP A 747 -39.78 -7.62 26.55
C ASP A 747 -41.02 -7.38 27.42
N ASP A 748 -41.57 -8.47 27.96
CA ASP A 748 -42.60 -8.47 29.00
C ASP A 748 -41.90 -8.58 30.37
N PRO A 749 -41.77 -7.49 31.15
CA PRO A 749 -41.20 -7.56 32.49
C PRO A 749 -42.31 -7.86 33.50
N SER A 750 -42.93 -9.04 33.40
CA SER A 750 -43.89 -9.48 34.42
C SER A 750 -44.01 -11.00 34.54
N LYS A 751 -42.96 -11.66 35.06
CA LYS A 751 -43.09 -12.91 35.84
C LYS A 751 -41.79 -13.26 36.56
N GLY A 752 -41.72 -12.82 37.82
CA GLY A 752 -40.84 -13.44 38.81
C GLY A 752 -41.64 -14.44 39.63
N SER A 753 -41.24 -15.71 39.56
CA SER A 753 -41.31 -16.74 40.61
C SER A 753 -40.61 -18.00 40.12
#